data_AF-A0A4T0FUM2-F1
#
_entry.id   AF-A0A4T0FUM2-F1
#
_cell.length_a   1.000
_cell.length_b   1.000
_cell.length_c   1.000
_cell.angle_alpha   90.00
_cell.angle_beta   90.00
_cell.angle_gamma   90.00
#
_symmetry.space_group_name_H-M   'P 1'
#
loop_
_entity.id
_entity.type
_entity.pdbx_description
1 polymer ?
#
loop_
_entity_poly.entity_id
_entity_poly.type
_entity_poly.pdbx_seq_one_letter_code
_entity_poly.pdbx_strand_id
1 'polypeptide(L)'
;MSEAEVDLDSVIDRLLEVRGTRPGKPVQLQEYEIKYLCTKAREIFISQPILLELEAPIKICGDIHGQYYDLLRLFEYGGFPPEANYLFLGDYVDRGKQSLETICLLLAYKIKYPENFFVLRGNHECASINRIYGFYDECKRRYNIKLWKTFTDCFNCLPIAAIIDEKIFTMHGGLSPDLQSMDQIRRVMRPTDVPDTGLLCDLLWSDPDKDISGWSENDRGVSFTFGPDVVTRFLQKHDMDLICRAHQVVEDGYEFFAKRQLVTLFSAPNYCGEFDNAGAMMSVDETLLCSFQILKPAEKKQKFPASYGIAGCMCWQIRHLDMDLEQFRSAGYDAVDRIYKYYKTLKENPESIPVQADVKPGYLRDAISDTPPNSGDSFERIQDEFRDVVLPGLNHWQHPSSFHYFPSNTTFESMLSEMMISSINNPGFSWDSNPCSELELKMADWLAGLFGLSDAFHHSYRAGTGGGVIQPSSSESILVAVIAARERYLRMNNTRDQSKLVMYASTQTHSSATKAARVLNLQIRLLDVDEELSLTNSSLLQAIEEDRKRGLIPFIVIATIGTTSTGAVDKIHSLGKAANEYGLWMHIDAAWAGTHLAVPELRGELELDAVNECADSINIGMHKMGLVSMSTVILFVRDLKPVTDALTITPEYLRNKATDSGQVLDFKDCGIGLGRHFSSPKIFYMLKSYGADGFREHIRKSIRLGEVFRRLIEADDSFEVVYKPRMSLTVFRLKRGDGKEDQLNELNKLFYANLVAHKDKVSLTHTVVNGKYCVSVKSVFGGSKKSSDDNDDNQTMQPPAAQLEPPKDTPITPAELSQHDGSNEKPIYVAIKGTVFDVTKKADMYGAGKSYNIFAGKDGSRGLGMSSLNPADAVADYSTLGEKEMGVLDDWYKFFSKRYNIVGRVTIIIMNIPKIVLTRPLMPEIMAKFSAATRPVNLVHWEKDSPAPRQWLLDNAVGADALLVMLSDKVDKQLLDTAGPSLKAISTLSVGYDHCDLAQLKQRNIKLSNTPDLLTSATAEIAVLLYLAAARRASESIRFIERGEWPQVGWGPLLMAGQLSENKTLGFLGFGRIAQAAMHRLIPFGVNRVVYTDSGRVDHSARDASLSQRYGVKIERVDLDNLAKQSDAVILLAAMSPSMKHIINKDFFDKMKKTSFVVNVARGPLIDNDALNNAVNEGSIAGAGLDVIEGEPHIHADHPLVKNDKVFLLPHIGSSTVETRYAMADLTVSNVLKGAFGEPMQAQVNI
;
A
#
# COMPACT_ATOMS: atom_id res chain seq x y z
N MET A 1 -5.26 -51.21 -23.09
CA MET A 1 -5.98 -50.51 -24.16
C MET A 1 -5.02 -50.43 -25.33
N SER A 2 -5.45 -50.92 -26.49
CA SER A 2 -4.70 -50.88 -27.75
C SER A 2 -4.11 -49.50 -27.99
N GLU A 3 -2.88 -49.43 -28.54
CA GLU A 3 -2.34 -48.22 -29.16
C GLU A 3 -3.34 -47.79 -30.25
N ALA A 4 -4.30 -46.95 -29.88
CA ALA A 4 -5.04 -46.18 -30.87
C ALA A 4 -3.98 -45.33 -31.56
N GLU A 5 -3.79 -45.56 -32.85
CA GLU A 5 -2.83 -44.85 -33.70
C GLU A 5 -3.00 -43.35 -33.46
N VAL A 6 -2.02 -42.72 -32.80
CA VAL A 6 -2.07 -41.29 -32.52
C VAL A 6 -1.91 -40.60 -33.86
N ASP A 7 -2.99 -39.97 -34.33
CA ASP A 7 -2.97 -39.14 -35.52
C ASP A 7 -2.13 -37.88 -35.25
N LEU A 8 -0.87 -37.92 -35.68
CA LEU A 8 0.11 -36.85 -35.47
C LEU A 8 -0.30 -35.56 -36.19
N ASP A 9 -0.95 -35.68 -37.35
CA ASP A 9 -1.42 -34.52 -38.11
C ASP A 9 -2.55 -33.81 -37.36
N SER A 10 -3.49 -34.57 -36.80
CA SER A 10 -4.53 -34.03 -35.92
C SER A 10 -3.99 -33.35 -34.65
N VAL A 11 -2.87 -33.84 -34.10
CA VAL A 11 -2.19 -33.18 -32.97
C VAL A 11 -1.59 -31.84 -33.40
N ILE A 12 -0.89 -31.80 -34.53
CA ILE A 12 -0.29 -30.57 -35.08
C ILE A 12 -1.39 -29.56 -35.43
N ASP A 13 -2.45 -29.99 -36.11
CA ASP A 13 -3.56 -29.13 -36.51
C ASP A 13 -4.23 -28.47 -35.30
N ARG A 14 -4.46 -29.21 -34.21
CA ARG A 14 -5.01 -28.65 -32.96
C ARG A 14 -4.08 -27.64 -32.29
N LEU A 15 -2.77 -27.91 -32.30
CA LEU A 15 -1.77 -26.97 -31.81
C LEU A 15 -1.78 -25.69 -32.67
N LEU A 16 -1.88 -25.83 -33.99
CA LEU A 16 -1.91 -24.70 -34.92
C LEU A 16 -3.27 -23.98 -35.01
N GLU A 17 -4.37 -24.58 -34.55
CA GLU A 17 -5.73 -24.01 -34.63
C GLU A 17 -5.86 -22.71 -33.83
N VAL A 18 -5.05 -22.55 -32.78
CA VAL A 18 -5.08 -21.34 -31.96
C VAL A 18 -4.40 -20.14 -32.62
N ARG A 19 -3.78 -20.30 -33.79
CA ARG A 19 -3.21 -19.20 -34.59
C ARG A 19 -4.27 -18.11 -34.82
N GLY A 20 -3.90 -16.86 -34.56
CA GLY A 20 -4.80 -15.71 -34.69
C GLY A 20 -5.88 -15.58 -33.60
N THR A 21 -5.99 -16.53 -32.65
CA THR A 21 -6.85 -16.35 -31.46
C THR A 21 -6.16 -15.47 -30.41
N ARG A 22 -6.76 -15.22 -29.25
CA ARG A 22 -6.12 -14.41 -28.19
C ARG A 22 -5.02 -15.22 -27.47
N PRO A 23 -3.82 -14.63 -27.22
CA PRO A 23 -2.78 -15.27 -26.42
C PRO A 23 -3.28 -15.83 -25.09
N GLY A 24 -2.85 -17.05 -24.72
CA GLY A 24 -3.25 -17.73 -23.49
C GLY A 24 -4.38 -18.76 -23.63
N LYS A 25 -4.89 -19.01 -24.84
CA LYS A 25 -5.84 -20.11 -25.09
C LYS A 25 -5.11 -21.46 -24.98
N PRO A 26 -5.44 -22.33 -24.00
CA PRO A 26 -4.81 -23.64 -23.88
C PRO A 26 -5.28 -24.58 -24.97
N VAL A 27 -4.38 -25.43 -25.46
CA VAL A 27 -4.72 -26.51 -26.41
C VAL A 27 -4.96 -27.79 -25.60
N GLN A 28 -6.08 -28.46 -25.85
CA GLN A 28 -6.39 -29.72 -25.18
C GLN A 28 -5.74 -30.89 -25.91
N LEU A 29 -4.59 -31.32 -25.39
CA LEU A 29 -3.97 -32.60 -25.73
C LEU A 29 -4.30 -33.65 -24.67
N GLN A 30 -4.52 -34.89 -25.08
CA GLN A 30 -4.73 -36.00 -24.16
C GLN A 30 -3.38 -36.51 -23.63
N GLU A 31 -3.37 -37.02 -22.40
CA GLU A 31 -2.13 -37.51 -21.77
C GLU A 31 -1.42 -38.59 -22.60
N TYR A 32 -2.18 -39.48 -23.25
CA TYR A 32 -1.61 -40.53 -24.09
C TYR A 32 -0.93 -39.96 -25.36
N GLU A 33 -1.44 -38.84 -25.90
CA GLU A 33 -0.85 -38.16 -27.06
C GLU A 33 0.49 -37.54 -26.69
N ILE A 34 0.56 -36.88 -25.53
CA ILE A 34 1.82 -36.27 -25.04
C ILE A 34 2.86 -37.35 -24.74
N LYS A 35 2.44 -38.48 -24.12
CA LYS A 35 3.34 -39.62 -23.89
C LYS A 35 3.84 -40.23 -25.20
N TYR A 36 2.98 -40.34 -26.21
CA TYR A 36 3.35 -40.78 -27.53
C TYR A 36 4.41 -39.85 -28.14
N LEU A 37 4.21 -38.52 -28.10
CA LEU A 37 5.18 -37.54 -28.59
C LEU A 37 6.54 -37.69 -27.89
N CYS A 38 6.56 -37.76 -26.55
CA CYS A 38 7.81 -37.92 -25.81
C CYS A 38 8.51 -39.23 -26.14
N THR A 39 7.77 -40.34 -26.26
CA THR A 39 8.34 -41.67 -26.52
C THR A 39 8.91 -41.75 -27.93
N LYS A 40 8.19 -41.25 -28.93
CA LYS A 40 8.64 -41.26 -30.33
C LYS A 40 9.77 -40.29 -30.60
N ALA A 41 9.71 -39.07 -30.06
CA ALA A 41 10.82 -38.15 -30.18
C ALA A 41 12.09 -38.69 -29.50
N ARG A 42 11.96 -39.34 -28.33
CA ARG A 42 13.07 -40.01 -27.63
C ARG A 42 13.74 -41.08 -28.49
N GLU A 43 12.97 -41.92 -29.20
CA GLU A 43 13.52 -42.91 -30.13
C GLU A 43 14.40 -42.24 -31.20
N ILE A 44 13.90 -41.15 -31.80
CA ILE A 44 14.61 -40.39 -32.85
C ILE A 44 15.88 -39.72 -32.29
N PHE A 45 15.80 -39.07 -31.13
CA PHE A 45 16.95 -38.38 -30.56
C PHE A 45 18.07 -39.36 -30.19
N ILE A 46 17.74 -40.56 -29.72
CA ILE A 46 18.72 -41.62 -29.43
C ILE A 46 19.37 -42.15 -30.71
N SER A 47 18.63 -42.25 -31.83
CA SER A 47 19.21 -42.69 -33.10
C SER A 47 20.10 -41.64 -33.78
N GLN A 48 19.85 -40.35 -33.52
CA GLN A 48 20.69 -39.26 -34.03
C GLN A 48 21.96 -39.11 -33.18
N PRO A 49 23.08 -38.60 -33.73
CA PRO A 49 24.27 -38.30 -32.92
C PRO A 49 23.99 -37.16 -31.93
N ILE A 50 24.78 -37.07 -30.86
CA ILE A 50 24.64 -35.99 -29.86
C ILE A 50 25.19 -34.64 -30.36
N LEU A 51 26.17 -34.71 -31.25
CA LEU A 51 26.65 -33.61 -32.07
C LEU A 51 26.05 -33.80 -33.47
N LEU A 52 25.09 -32.95 -33.84
CA LEU A 52 24.45 -33.04 -35.15
C LEU A 52 25.34 -32.44 -36.23
N GLU A 53 25.31 -33.02 -37.43
CA GLU A 53 25.97 -32.49 -38.63
C GLU A 53 24.87 -32.18 -39.63
N LEU A 54 24.72 -30.90 -39.97
CA LEU A 54 23.56 -30.33 -40.68
C LEU A 54 24.02 -29.53 -41.90
N GLU A 55 23.14 -29.38 -42.89
CA GLU A 55 23.39 -28.63 -44.13
C GLU A 55 22.48 -27.39 -44.22
N ALA A 56 22.97 -26.30 -44.81
CA ALA A 56 22.14 -25.16 -45.20
C ALA A 56 21.33 -25.47 -46.49
N PRO A 57 20.16 -24.84 -46.71
CA PRO A 57 19.59 -23.72 -45.98
C PRO A 57 18.88 -24.16 -44.68
N ILE A 58 19.08 -23.40 -43.60
CA ILE A 58 18.49 -23.68 -42.29
C ILE A 58 18.22 -22.40 -41.47
N LYS A 59 17.19 -22.45 -40.63
CA LYS A 59 16.80 -21.38 -39.71
C LYS A 59 17.13 -21.75 -38.28
N ILE A 60 17.88 -20.90 -37.58
CA ILE A 60 18.34 -21.11 -36.21
C ILE A 60 17.52 -20.22 -35.27
N CYS A 61 16.96 -20.83 -34.22
CA CYS A 61 16.13 -20.19 -33.21
C CYS A 61 16.74 -20.37 -31.81
N GLY A 62 16.81 -19.29 -31.04
CA GLY A 62 17.25 -19.29 -29.65
C GLY A 62 16.11 -19.58 -28.67
N ASP A 63 16.24 -19.07 -27.45
CA ASP A 63 15.32 -19.28 -26.33
C ASP A 63 13.86 -18.91 -26.64
N ILE A 64 12.92 -19.72 -26.13
CA ILE A 64 11.46 -19.53 -26.27
C ILE A 64 10.74 -19.47 -24.92
N HIS A 65 11.19 -20.19 -23.88
CA HIS A 65 10.66 -20.17 -22.52
C HIS A 65 9.13 -20.20 -22.44
N GLY A 66 8.48 -21.16 -23.10
CA GLY A 66 7.02 -21.32 -23.04
C GLY A 66 6.18 -20.15 -23.61
N GLN A 67 6.77 -19.22 -24.38
CA GLN A 67 6.05 -18.19 -25.15
C GLN A 67 5.46 -18.76 -26.45
N TYR A 68 4.48 -19.66 -26.28
CA TYR A 68 3.89 -20.43 -27.36
C TYR A 68 3.36 -19.59 -28.53
N TYR A 69 2.77 -18.43 -28.25
CA TYR A 69 2.26 -17.54 -29.29
C TYR A 69 3.36 -16.95 -30.17
N ASP A 70 4.51 -16.63 -29.57
CA ASP A 70 5.64 -16.12 -30.31
C ASP A 70 6.33 -17.23 -31.11
N LEU A 71 6.30 -18.49 -30.63
CA LEU A 71 6.69 -19.66 -31.44
C LEU A 71 5.81 -19.81 -32.69
N LEU A 72 4.49 -19.65 -32.57
CA LEU A 72 3.59 -19.69 -33.74
C LEU A 72 3.92 -18.58 -34.74
N ARG A 73 4.17 -17.36 -34.25
CA ARG A 73 4.59 -16.24 -35.09
C ARG A 73 5.95 -16.48 -35.73
N LEU A 74 6.88 -17.12 -35.04
CA LEU A 74 8.19 -17.46 -35.59
C LEU A 74 8.04 -18.36 -36.84
N PHE A 75 7.13 -19.34 -36.80
CA PHE A 75 6.81 -20.14 -37.98
C PHE A 75 6.06 -19.35 -39.07
N GLU A 76 5.23 -18.37 -38.72
CA GLU A 76 4.58 -17.48 -39.71
C GLU A 76 5.61 -16.63 -40.48
N TYR A 77 6.70 -16.20 -39.83
CA TYR A 77 7.78 -15.44 -40.45
C TYR A 77 8.76 -16.34 -41.20
N GLY A 78 9.09 -17.48 -40.60
CA GLY A 78 10.11 -18.38 -41.11
C GLY A 78 9.62 -19.38 -42.14
N GLY A 79 8.31 -19.61 -42.24
CA GLY A 79 7.74 -20.72 -43.01
C GLY A 79 7.50 -21.94 -42.11
N PHE A 80 6.40 -22.65 -42.30
CA PHE A 80 6.14 -23.87 -41.53
C PHE A 80 7.04 -25.02 -42.04
N PRO A 81 7.29 -26.06 -41.23
CA PRO A 81 7.87 -27.30 -41.74
C PRO A 81 6.84 -28.06 -42.61
N PRO A 82 7.25 -28.65 -43.75
CA PRO A 82 8.63 -28.85 -44.20
C PRO A 82 9.15 -27.77 -45.16
N GLU A 83 8.43 -26.66 -45.37
CA GLU A 83 8.85 -25.60 -46.30
C GLU A 83 10.14 -24.89 -45.87
N ALA A 84 10.50 -24.99 -44.59
CA ALA A 84 11.78 -24.53 -44.06
C ALA A 84 12.39 -25.52 -43.05
N ASN A 85 13.73 -25.62 -43.08
CA ASN A 85 14.50 -26.39 -42.12
C ASN A 85 14.78 -25.56 -40.86
N TYR A 86 14.71 -26.17 -39.67
CA TYR A 86 14.88 -25.49 -38.40
C TYR A 86 15.88 -26.17 -37.48
N LEU A 87 16.67 -25.37 -36.77
CA LEU A 87 17.47 -25.75 -35.62
C LEU A 87 17.08 -24.87 -34.42
N PHE A 88 16.54 -25.49 -33.37
CA PHE A 88 16.24 -24.82 -32.10
C PHE A 88 17.36 -25.08 -31.08
N LEU A 89 17.86 -24.05 -30.40
CA LEU A 89 19.08 -24.12 -29.59
C LEU A 89 18.88 -24.54 -28.13
N GLY A 90 17.68 -24.37 -27.57
CA GLY A 90 17.37 -24.79 -26.19
C GLY A 90 16.34 -23.89 -25.52
N ASP A 91 16.01 -24.19 -24.26
CA ASP A 91 15.13 -23.41 -23.40
C ASP A 91 13.73 -23.18 -23.97
N TYR A 92 12.99 -24.28 -24.09
CA TYR A 92 11.62 -24.30 -24.62
C TYR A 92 10.57 -24.19 -23.54
N VAL A 93 10.91 -24.62 -22.33
CA VAL A 93 10.02 -24.69 -21.17
C VAL A 93 10.40 -23.66 -20.10
N ASP A 94 9.57 -23.55 -19.07
CA ASP A 94 9.68 -22.59 -17.96
C ASP A 94 9.43 -21.12 -18.33
N ARG A 95 9.20 -20.30 -17.29
CA ARG A 95 8.96 -18.84 -17.27
C ARG A 95 7.73 -18.32 -18.05
N GLY A 96 7.47 -18.81 -19.26
CA GLY A 96 6.25 -18.52 -20.01
C GLY A 96 5.05 -19.35 -19.56
N LYS A 97 3.86 -18.96 -20.04
CA LYS A 97 2.58 -19.51 -19.56
C LYS A 97 2.14 -20.81 -20.23
N GLN A 98 2.77 -21.21 -21.34
CA GLN A 98 2.33 -22.31 -22.21
C GLN A 98 3.52 -23.19 -22.65
N SER A 99 4.32 -23.68 -21.69
CA SER A 99 5.47 -24.53 -21.97
C SER A 99 5.05 -25.88 -22.55
N LEU A 100 3.94 -26.46 -22.10
CA LEU A 100 3.41 -27.73 -22.64
C LEU A 100 3.09 -27.65 -24.14
N GLU A 101 2.36 -26.62 -24.57
CA GLU A 101 2.06 -26.43 -26.00
C GLU A 101 3.32 -26.18 -26.83
N THR A 102 4.26 -25.39 -26.28
CA THR A 102 5.53 -25.07 -26.92
C THR A 102 6.33 -26.35 -27.20
N ILE A 103 6.61 -27.15 -26.17
CA ILE A 103 7.41 -28.37 -26.35
C ILE A 103 6.67 -29.44 -27.14
N CYS A 104 5.35 -29.61 -26.96
CA CYS A 104 4.58 -30.58 -27.73
C CYS A 104 4.58 -30.27 -29.23
N LEU A 105 4.52 -28.99 -29.62
CA LEU A 105 4.60 -28.61 -31.04
C LEU A 105 5.98 -28.91 -31.63
N LEU A 106 7.06 -28.59 -30.92
CA LEU A 106 8.43 -28.90 -31.35
C LEU A 106 8.65 -30.42 -31.49
N LEU A 107 8.20 -31.22 -30.53
CA LEU A 107 8.31 -32.69 -30.60
C LEU A 107 7.46 -33.27 -31.73
N ALA A 108 6.26 -32.74 -31.97
CA ALA A 108 5.40 -33.19 -33.07
C ALA A 108 6.05 -32.93 -34.43
N TYR A 109 6.62 -31.74 -34.65
CA TYR A 109 7.38 -31.45 -35.86
C TYR A 109 8.64 -32.30 -35.98
N LYS A 110 9.35 -32.57 -34.88
CA LYS A 110 10.50 -33.47 -34.88
C LYS A 110 10.13 -34.88 -35.34
N ILE A 111 9.00 -35.41 -34.88
CA ILE A 111 8.53 -36.76 -35.26
C ILE A 111 8.11 -36.78 -36.73
N LYS A 112 7.43 -35.72 -37.20
CA LYS A 112 6.93 -35.65 -38.57
C LYS A 112 8.05 -35.40 -39.60
N TYR A 113 9.04 -34.60 -39.24
CA TYR A 113 10.12 -34.15 -40.11
C TYR A 113 11.51 -34.33 -39.45
N PRO A 114 11.92 -35.58 -39.15
CA PRO A 114 13.13 -35.85 -38.38
C PRO A 114 14.43 -35.36 -39.03
N GLU A 115 14.44 -35.21 -40.35
CA GLU A 115 15.58 -34.78 -41.17
C GLU A 115 15.53 -33.28 -41.55
N ASN A 116 14.51 -32.54 -41.12
CA ASN A 116 14.34 -31.11 -41.43
C ASN A 116 14.11 -30.25 -40.18
N PHE A 117 13.75 -30.87 -39.04
CA PHE A 117 13.47 -30.19 -37.79
C PHE A 117 14.40 -30.72 -36.68
N PHE A 118 15.26 -29.85 -36.16
CA PHE A 118 16.30 -30.18 -35.20
C PHE A 118 16.14 -29.38 -33.92
N VAL A 119 16.40 -30.02 -32.78
CA VAL A 119 16.14 -29.49 -31.44
C VAL A 119 17.33 -29.89 -30.57
N LEU A 120 18.00 -28.91 -29.99
CA LEU A 120 19.09 -29.10 -29.03
C LEU A 120 18.57 -29.02 -27.59
N ARG A 121 19.44 -29.33 -26.63
CA ARG A 121 19.15 -29.23 -25.20
C ARG A 121 19.55 -27.85 -24.67
N GLY A 122 18.65 -27.17 -23.96
CA GLY A 122 18.98 -26.03 -23.12
C GLY A 122 19.15 -26.40 -21.64
N ASN A 123 19.48 -25.42 -20.80
CA ASN A 123 19.61 -25.64 -19.37
C ASN A 123 18.23 -25.78 -18.68
N HIS A 124 17.16 -25.29 -19.28
CA HIS A 124 15.78 -25.52 -18.82
C HIS A 124 15.24 -26.92 -19.20
N GLU A 125 15.88 -27.64 -20.13
CA GLU A 125 15.64 -29.06 -20.37
C GLU A 125 16.43 -29.95 -19.37
N CYS A 126 16.59 -29.48 -18.14
CA CYS A 126 17.18 -30.19 -17.00
C CYS A 126 16.18 -30.31 -15.84
N ALA A 127 16.13 -31.48 -15.20
CA ALA A 127 15.18 -31.77 -14.13
C ALA A 127 15.32 -30.85 -12.91
N SER A 128 16.54 -30.40 -12.60
CA SER A 128 16.78 -29.48 -11.47
C SER A 128 16.23 -28.09 -11.75
N ILE A 129 16.36 -27.61 -12.98
CA ILE A 129 15.95 -26.26 -13.40
C ILE A 129 14.44 -26.18 -13.63
N ASN A 130 13.88 -27.07 -14.45
CA ASN A 130 12.46 -27.02 -14.76
C ASN A 130 11.53 -27.48 -13.64
N ARG A 131 12.12 -27.95 -12.54
CA ARG A 131 11.42 -28.14 -11.28
C ARG A 131 11.18 -26.83 -10.51
N ILE A 132 12.02 -25.82 -10.75
CA ILE A 132 12.01 -24.56 -10.00
C ILE A 132 11.31 -23.45 -10.80
N TYR A 133 11.41 -23.45 -12.13
CA TYR A 133 11.02 -22.31 -12.98
C TYR A 133 9.68 -22.45 -13.74
N GLY A 134 8.87 -23.45 -13.39
CA GLY A 134 7.43 -23.47 -13.69
C GLY A 134 6.91 -24.66 -14.50
N PHE A 135 7.73 -25.35 -15.28
CA PHE A 135 7.26 -26.46 -16.13
C PHE A 135 6.82 -27.69 -15.34
N TYR A 136 7.51 -28.03 -14.25
CA TYR A 136 7.08 -29.07 -13.31
C TYR A 136 5.68 -28.78 -12.77
N ASP A 137 5.45 -27.53 -12.34
CA ASP A 137 4.17 -27.10 -11.82
C ASP A 137 3.10 -27.07 -12.92
N GLU A 138 3.46 -26.69 -14.14
CA GLU A 138 2.54 -26.74 -15.28
C GLU A 138 2.09 -28.18 -15.58
N CYS A 139 3.03 -29.13 -15.66
CA CYS A 139 2.76 -30.54 -15.87
C CYS A 139 1.93 -31.15 -14.72
N LYS A 140 2.30 -30.84 -13.48
CA LYS A 140 1.60 -31.29 -12.26
C LYS A 140 0.17 -30.76 -12.22
N ARG A 141 -0.04 -29.50 -12.59
CA ARG A 141 -1.35 -28.82 -12.56
C ARG A 141 -2.28 -29.27 -13.69
N ARG A 142 -1.75 -29.43 -14.91
CA ARG A 142 -2.58 -29.75 -16.11
C ARG A 142 -2.76 -31.25 -16.33
N TYR A 143 -1.79 -32.06 -15.90
CA TYR A 143 -1.81 -33.51 -16.05
C TYR A 143 -1.37 -34.18 -14.75
N ASN A 144 -0.12 -34.64 -14.67
CA ASN A 144 0.42 -35.28 -13.49
C ASN A 144 1.95 -35.27 -13.48
N ILE A 145 2.54 -35.56 -12.32
CA ILE A 145 3.99 -35.61 -12.12
C ILE A 145 4.66 -36.71 -12.95
N LYS A 146 3.94 -37.80 -13.28
CA LYS A 146 4.52 -38.85 -14.13
C LYS A 146 4.77 -38.33 -15.54
N LEU A 147 3.90 -37.45 -16.05
CA LEU A 147 4.09 -36.81 -17.35
C LEU A 147 5.33 -35.90 -17.37
N TRP A 148 5.56 -35.12 -16.30
CA TRP A 148 6.82 -34.36 -16.16
C TRP A 148 8.05 -35.28 -16.23
N LYS A 149 8.03 -36.42 -15.52
CA LYS A 149 9.12 -37.41 -15.62
C LYS A 149 9.29 -37.94 -17.04
N THR A 150 8.19 -38.16 -17.77
CA THR A 150 8.25 -38.57 -19.19
C THR A 150 8.91 -37.52 -20.07
N PHE A 151 8.67 -36.23 -19.82
CA PHE A 151 9.42 -35.15 -20.48
C PHE A 151 10.89 -35.14 -20.08
N THR A 152 11.22 -35.27 -18.78
CA THR A 152 12.61 -35.37 -18.31
C THR A 152 13.36 -36.51 -18.99
N ASP A 153 12.74 -37.69 -19.10
CA ASP A 153 13.32 -38.86 -19.78
C ASP A 153 13.55 -38.59 -21.27
N CYS A 154 12.71 -37.78 -21.91
CA CYS A 154 12.89 -37.32 -23.29
C CYS A 154 14.01 -36.28 -23.40
N PHE A 155 14.06 -35.29 -22.50
CA PHE A 155 15.08 -34.23 -22.47
C PHE A 155 16.49 -34.77 -22.25
N ASN A 156 16.63 -35.82 -21.44
CA ASN A 156 17.89 -36.53 -21.22
C ASN A 156 18.46 -37.17 -22.50
N CYS A 157 17.66 -37.29 -23.56
CA CYS A 157 18.06 -37.81 -24.86
C CYS A 157 18.36 -36.72 -25.89
N LEU A 158 18.14 -35.43 -25.61
CA LEU A 158 18.36 -34.36 -26.60
C LEU A 158 19.85 -34.25 -27.01
N PRO A 159 20.15 -33.99 -28.30
CA PRO A 159 21.46 -33.54 -28.75
C PRO A 159 21.85 -32.21 -28.06
N ILE A 160 23.14 -31.91 -27.94
CA ILE A 160 23.62 -30.74 -27.16
C ILE A 160 24.33 -29.69 -28.01
N ALA A 161 24.72 -30.04 -29.23
CA ALA A 161 25.37 -29.14 -30.17
C ALA A 161 25.11 -29.59 -31.62
N ALA A 162 25.29 -28.68 -32.56
CA ALA A 162 25.29 -28.99 -33.99
C ALA A 162 26.38 -28.22 -34.75
N ILE A 163 26.83 -28.77 -35.87
CA ILE A 163 27.70 -28.12 -36.84
C ILE A 163 26.93 -28.01 -38.16
N ILE A 164 26.87 -26.81 -38.74
CA ILE A 164 26.22 -26.54 -40.03
C ILE A 164 27.31 -26.32 -41.08
N ASP A 165 27.26 -27.11 -42.17
CA ASP A 165 28.20 -27.11 -43.30
C ASP A 165 29.68 -27.05 -42.88
N GLU A 166 30.03 -27.76 -41.80
CA GLU A 166 31.38 -27.77 -41.21
C GLU A 166 31.91 -26.41 -40.73
N LYS A 167 31.15 -25.31 -40.87
CA LYS A 167 31.61 -23.93 -40.67
C LYS A 167 30.95 -23.19 -39.51
N ILE A 168 29.74 -23.55 -39.11
CA ILE A 168 29.03 -22.88 -38.01
C ILE A 168 28.81 -23.85 -36.85
N PHE A 169 29.40 -23.58 -35.71
CA PHE A 169 29.18 -24.37 -34.49
C PHE A 169 28.06 -23.78 -33.65
N THR A 170 27.16 -24.63 -33.15
CA THR A 170 25.96 -24.21 -32.45
C THR A 170 25.73 -24.95 -31.13
N MET A 171 25.22 -24.24 -30.13
CA MET A 171 24.93 -24.76 -28.79
C MET A 171 23.92 -23.86 -28.05
N HIS A 172 23.51 -24.24 -26.84
CA HIS A 172 22.69 -23.38 -25.99
C HIS A 172 23.50 -22.31 -25.25
N GLY A 173 24.39 -22.74 -24.35
CA GLY A 173 25.24 -21.88 -23.52
C GLY A 173 26.46 -21.39 -24.29
N GLY A 174 27.64 -21.93 -24.04
CA GLY A 174 28.85 -21.47 -24.72
C GLY A 174 29.99 -22.47 -24.66
N LEU A 175 31.23 -21.99 -24.86
CA LEU A 175 32.40 -22.85 -24.89
C LEU A 175 32.75 -23.41 -23.51
N SER A 176 33.44 -24.56 -23.48
CA SER A 176 33.98 -25.17 -22.26
C SER A 176 35.51 -25.11 -22.27
N PRO A 177 36.18 -24.88 -21.12
CA PRO A 177 37.63 -25.04 -21.01
C PRO A 177 38.08 -26.48 -21.30
N ASP A 178 37.20 -27.46 -21.06
CA ASP A 178 37.46 -28.88 -21.32
C ASP A 178 37.30 -29.25 -22.80
N LEU A 179 36.71 -28.38 -23.63
CA LEU A 179 36.46 -28.67 -25.04
C LEU A 179 37.72 -28.42 -25.89
N GLN A 180 38.43 -29.50 -26.18
CA GLN A 180 39.64 -29.51 -26.99
C GLN A 180 39.44 -30.21 -28.34
N SER A 181 38.46 -31.10 -28.47
CA SER A 181 38.08 -31.80 -29.70
C SER A 181 36.57 -32.03 -29.75
N MET A 182 35.98 -31.96 -30.94
CA MET A 182 34.57 -32.31 -31.17
C MET A 182 34.25 -33.76 -30.80
N ASP A 183 35.25 -34.64 -30.81
CA ASP A 183 35.09 -36.03 -30.38
C ASP A 183 34.73 -36.16 -28.89
N GLN A 184 35.04 -35.15 -28.07
CA GLN A 184 34.62 -35.14 -26.67
C GLN A 184 33.10 -34.98 -26.56
N ILE A 185 32.49 -34.15 -27.42
CA ILE A 185 31.04 -34.01 -27.50
C ILE A 185 30.43 -35.34 -28.00
N ARG A 186 30.99 -35.92 -29.07
CA ARG A 186 30.51 -37.20 -29.65
C ARG A 186 30.51 -38.38 -28.67
N ARG A 187 31.35 -38.33 -27.62
CA ARG A 187 31.47 -39.38 -26.58
C ARG A 187 30.50 -39.22 -25.42
N VAL A 188 29.76 -38.12 -25.34
CA VAL A 188 28.75 -37.93 -24.28
C VAL A 188 27.63 -38.94 -24.48
N MET A 189 27.42 -39.81 -23.49
CA MET A 189 26.43 -40.87 -23.54
C MET A 189 25.02 -40.32 -23.29
N ARG A 190 24.02 -40.86 -23.99
CA ARG A 190 22.60 -40.56 -23.76
C ARG A 190 21.80 -41.84 -23.53
N PRO A 191 20.76 -41.82 -22.68
CA PRO A 191 20.28 -40.68 -21.90
C PRO A 191 21.21 -40.28 -20.75
N THR A 192 21.37 -38.99 -20.50
CA THR A 192 22.14 -38.47 -19.36
C THR A 192 21.44 -37.27 -18.75
N ASP A 193 21.55 -37.13 -17.43
CA ASP A 193 21.23 -35.87 -16.76
C ASP A 193 22.40 -34.87 -16.92
N VAL A 194 22.15 -33.59 -16.64
CA VAL A 194 23.17 -32.55 -16.69
C VAL A 194 23.93 -32.54 -15.35
N PRO A 195 25.27 -32.75 -15.35
CA PRO A 195 26.07 -32.67 -14.12
C PRO A 195 26.24 -31.22 -13.65
N ASP A 196 26.65 -31.02 -12.40
CA ASP A 196 26.89 -29.69 -11.83
C ASP A 196 28.16 -28.99 -12.40
N THR A 197 29.05 -29.73 -13.06
CA THR A 197 30.32 -29.23 -13.62
C THR A 197 30.77 -30.02 -14.86
N GLY A 198 31.64 -29.42 -15.67
CA GLY A 198 32.35 -30.07 -16.79
C GLY A 198 31.65 -29.86 -18.14
N LEU A 199 32.21 -30.47 -19.20
CA LEU A 199 31.84 -30.20 -20.60
C LEU A 199 30.33 -30.07 -20.87
N LEU A 200 29.50 -31.02 -20.43
CA LEU A 200 28.05 -30.99 -20.66
C LEU A 200 27.38 -29.81 -19.93
N CYS A 201 27.81 -29.51 -18.70
CA CYS A 201 27.32 -28.35 -17.96
C CYS A 201 27.72 -27.07 -18.70
N ASP A 202 28.98 -26.95 -19.10
CA ASP A 202 29.51 -25.72 -19.69
C ASP A 202 28.86 -25.37 -21.03
N LEU A 203 28.58 -26.37 -21.87
CA LEU A 203 27.89 -26.19 -23.15
C LEU A 203 26.46 -25.66 -23.01
N LEU A 204 25.87 -25.77 -21.81
CA LEU A 204 24.51 -25.31 -21.49
C LEU A 204 24.49 -24.02 -20.65
N TRP A 205 25.61 -23.66 -20.01
CA TRP A 205 25.64 -22.62 -18.97
C TRP A 205 26.74 -21.57 -19.09
N SER A 206 27.78 -21.77 -19.90
CA SER A 206 28.85 -20.76 -20.02
C SER A 206 28.39 -19.52 -20.79
N ASP A 207 29.00 -18.37 -20.51
CA ASP A 207 28.64 -17.07 -21.09
C ASP A 207 29.86 -16.33 -21.69
N PRO A 208 29.72 -15.65 -22.85
CA PRO A 208 30.75 -14.74 -23.33
C PRO A 208 30.84 -13.49 -22.45
N ASP A 209 32.06 -13.02 -22.21
CA ASP A 209 32.31 -11.78 -21.48
C ASP A 209 33.39 -10.97 -22.21
N LYS A 210 33.06 -9.73 -22.55
CA LYS A 210 33.91 -8.84 -23.36
C LYS A 210 35.08 -8.25 -22.56
N ASP A 211 34.97 -8.23 -21.24
CA ASP A 211 35.87 -7.52 -20.34
C ASP A 211 36.98 -8.42 -19.77
N ILE A 212 36.96 -9.72 -20.11
CA ILE A 212 37.98 -10.69 -19.70
C ILE A 212 38.81 -11.21 -20.88
N SER A 213 39.98 -11.76 -20.56
CA SER A 213 40.75 -12.58 -21.48
C SER A 213 40.95 -13.97 -20.89
N GLY A 214 40.77 -15.01 -21.70
CA GLY A 214 40.76 -16.39 -21.23
C GLY A 214 39.43 -16.78 -20.58
N TRP A 215 39.49 -17.47 -19.45
CA TRP A 215 38.33 -18.02 -18.72
C TRP A 215 38.20 -17.35 -17.34
N SER A 216 36.97 -17.14 -16.89
CA SER A 216 36.64 -16.70 -15.52
C SER A 216 35.46 -17.48 -14.96
N GLU A 217 35.21 -17.37 -13.66
CA GLU A 217 34.01 -17.94 -13.02
C GLU A 217 32.76 -17.19 -13.51
N ASN A 218 31.66 -17.92 -13.71
CA ASN A 218 30.39 -17.31 -14.12
C ASN A 218 29.62 -16.81 -12.88
N ASP A 219 29.12 -15.56 -12.94
CA ASP A 219 28.30 -14.93 -11.92
C ASP A 219 27.01 -15.71 -11.60
N ARG A 220 26.59 -16.60 -12.49
CA ARG A 220 25.48 -17.55 -12.25
C ARG A 220 25.77 -18.58 -11.16
N GLY A 221 27.03 -18.69 -10.70
CA GLY A 221 27.46 -19.70 -9.73
C GLY A 221 27.58 -21.11 -10.29
N VAL A 222 27.56 -21.25 -11.62
CA VAL A 222 27.70 -22.52 -12.36
C VAL A 222 28.41 -22.23 -13.68
N SER A 223 29.30 -23.12 -14.13
CA SER A 223 30.10 -22.95 -15.36
C SER A 223 31.04 -21.73 -15.33
N PHE A 224 31.52 -21.32 -16.50
CA PHE A 224 32.55 -20.30 -16.72
C PHE A 224 32.07 -19.18 -17.65
N THR A 225 32.72 -18.02 -17.57
CA THR A 225 32.70 -17.02 -18.64
C THR A 225 33.96 -17.10 -19.50
N PHE A 226 33.88 -16.65 -20.76
CA PHE A 226 35.01 -16.68 -21.69
C PHE A 226 35.17 -15.41 -22.54
N GLY A 227 36.42 -15.01 -22.74
CA GLY A 227 36.82 -13.82 -23.48
C GLY A 227 36.83 -13.98 -25.01
N PRO A 228 36.95 -12.87 -25.77
CA PRO A 228 37.04 -12.90 -27.24
C PRO A 228 38.19 -13.76 -27.78
N ASP A 229 39.31 -13.84 -27.04
CA ASP A 229 40.46 -14.65 -27.43
C ASP A 229 40.19 -16.16 -27.40
N VAL A 230 39.29 -16.62 -26.53
CA VAL A 230 38.85 -18.03 -26.47
C VAL A 230 38.08 -18.37 -27.74
N VAL A 231 37.15 -17.51 -28.15
CA VAL A 231 36.35 -17.68 -29.38
C VAL A 231 37.26 -17.73 -30.61
N THR A 232 38.16 -16.75 -30.77
CA THR A 232 39.07 -16.71 -31.92
C THR A 232 39.96 -17.95 -31.97
N ARG A 233 40.53 -18.39 -30.84
CA ARG A 233 41.36 -19.61 -30.79
C ARG A 233 40.57 -20.87 -31.14
N PHE A 234 39.34 -20.98 -30.65
CA PHE A 234 38.48 -22.13 -30.92
C PHE A 234 38.16 -22.26 -32.41
N LEU A 235 37.71 -21.18 -33.05
CA LEU A 235 37.37 -21.16 -34.47
C LEU A 235 38.59 -21.48 -35.35
N GLN A 236 39.76 -20.89 -35.05
CA GLN A 236 41.00 -21.19 -35.76
C GLN A 236 41.43 -22.65 -35.62
N LYS A 237 41.27 -23.22 -34.41
CA LYS A 237 41.67 -24.61 -34.13
C LYS A 237 40.78 -25.62 -34.86
N HIS A 238 39.51 -25.30 -35.05
CA HIS A 238 38.51 -26.20 -35.63
C HIS A 238 38.14 -25.88 -37.07
N ASP A 239 38.82 -24.91 -37.71
CA ASP A 239 38.55 -24.43 -39.08
C ASP A 239 37.09 -24.01 -39.33
N MET A 240 36.52 -23.28 -38.37
CA MET A 240 35.14 -22.79 -38.39
C MET A 240 35.09 -21.26 -38.49
N ASP A 241 33.98 -20.74 -39.00
CA ASP A 241 33.82 -19.30 -39.26
C ASP A 241 32.99 -18.58 -38.18
N LEU A 242 32.03 -19.27 -37.56
CA LEU A 242 31.06 -18.66 -36.64
C LEU A 242 30.63 -19.62 -35.53
N ILE A 243 30.41 -19.08 -34.33
CA ILE A 243 29.67 -19.73 -33.24
C ILE A 243 28.29 -19.09 -33.14
N CYS A 244 27.22 -19.89 -33.05
CA CYS A 244 25.86 -19.42 -32.81
C CYS A 244 25.30 -20.07 -31.53
N ARG A 245 24.94 -19.26 -30.54
CA ARG A 245 24.45 -19.70 -29.22
C ARG A 245 23.15 -19.04 -28.81
N ALA A 246 22.58 -19.47 -27.68
CA ALA A 246 21.38 -18.90 -27.07
C ALA A 246 21.66 -18.48 -25.60
N HIS A 247 20.76 -18.69 -24.63
CA HIS A 247 21.01 -18.60 -23.17
C HIS A 247 21.14 -17.18 -22.52
N GLN A 248 21.25 -16.10 -23.30
CA GLN A 248 21.24 -14.72 -22.78
C GLN A 248 20.21 -13.87 -23.53
N VAL A 249 19.38 -13.13 -22.78
CA VAL A 249 18.44 -12.14 -23.35
C VAL A 249 19.26 -11.00 -23.94
N VAL A 250 19.01 -10.68 -25.20
CA VAL A 250 19.68 -9.60 -25.93
C VAL A 250 18.64 -8.69 -26.56
N GLU A 251 18.88 -7.37 -26.52
CA GLU A 251 17.88 -6.33 -26.80
C GLU A 251 17.24 -6.46 -28.20
N ASP A 252 18.05 -6.63 -29.24
CA ASP A 252 17.59 -6.77 -30.63
C ASP A 252 17.18 -8.21 -31.01
N GLY A 253 17.17 -9.14 -30.04
CA GLY A 253 16.98 -10.57 -30.27
C GLY A 253 18.22 -11.29 -30.81
N TYR A 254 19.26 -10.57 -31.23
CA TYR A 254 20.58 -11.12 -31.50
C TYR A 254 21.69 -10.15 -31.07
N GLU A 255 22.88 -10.67 -30.74
CA GLU A 255 24.05 -9.85 -30.42
C GLU A 255 25.34 -10.51 -30.94
N PHE A 256 26.25 -9.72 -31.51
CA PHE A 256 27.55 -10.20 -31.96
C PHE A 256 28.65 -10.00 -30.92
N PHE A 257 29.49 -11.01 -30.77
CA PHE A 257 30.66 -11.03 -29.90
C PHE A 257 31.95 -11.33 -30.69
N ALA A 258 33.12 -11.06 -30.10
CA ALA A 258 34.44 -11.36 -30.66
C ALA A 258 34.61 -10.95 -32.13
N LYS A 259 34.34 -9.68 -32.47
CA LYS A 259 34.41 -9.17 -33.85
C LYS A 259 33.49 -9.93 -34.84
N ARG A 260 32.27 -10.27 -34.39
CA ARG A 260 31.24 -11.00 -35.16
C ARG A 260 31.56 -12.47 -35.41
N GLN A 261 32.47 -13.05 -34.63
CA GLN A 261 32.83 -14.47 -34.69
C GLN A 261 31.92 -15.35 -33.81
N LEU A 262 31.16 -14.75 -32.89
CA LEU A 262 30.10 -15.42 -32.14
C LEU A 262 28.82 -14.57 -32.22
N VAL A 263 27.67 -15.22 -32.34
CA VAL A 263 26.36 -14.58 -32.24
C VAL A 263 25.51 -15.27 -31.17
N THR A 264 24.89 -14.46 -30.31
CA THR A 264 23.86 -14.90 -29.36
C THR A 264 22.50 -14.62 -29.97
N LEU A 265 21.59 -15.60 -29.93
CA LEU A 265 20.23 -15.52 -30.42
C LEU A 265 19.21 -15.70 -29.29
N PHE A 266 18.19 -14.85 -29.27
CA PHE A 266 17.07 -14.94 -28.37
C PHE A 266 15.77 -14.78 -29.18
N SER A 267 14.91 -15.80 -29.18
CA SER A 267 13.77 -15.85 -30.11
C SER A 267 12.44 -15.42 -29.49
N ALA A 268 12.39 -15.20 -28.17
CA ALA A 268 11.22 -14.71 -27.45
C ALA A 268 11.21 -13.18 -27.31
N PRO A 269 10.35 -12.44 -28.06
CA PRO A 269 10.17 -11.00 -27.87
C PRO A 269 9.38 -10.70 -26.61
N ASN A 270 9.60 -9.51 -26.03
CA ASN A 270 8.99 -9.09 -24.78
C ASN A 270 9.07 -10.20 -23.74
N TYR A 271 10.31 -10.65 -23.48
CA TYR A 271 10.60 -11.86 -22.73
C TYR A 271 9.83 -11.88 -21.41
N CYS A 272 9.07 -12.94 -21.17
CA CYS A 272 8.20 -13.10 -19.99
C CYS A 272 7.16 -11.98 -19.73
N GLY A 273 7.00 -11.02 -20.65
CA GLY A 273 6.19 -9.82 -20.43
C GLY A 273 6.86 -8.73 -19.58
N GLU A 274 8.16 -8.86 -19.29
CA GLU A 274 8.92 -7.98 -18.39
C GLU A 274 10.00 -7.16 -19.11
N PHE A 275 10.44 -7.62 -20.28
CA PHE A 275 11.50 -6.99 -21.08
C PHE A 275 10.90 -6.30 -22.31
N ASP A 276 11.64 -5.37 -22.91
CA ASP A 276 11.27 -4.70 -24.17
C ASP A 276 12.05 -5.23 -25.38
N ASN A 277 12.77 -6.36 -25.21
CA ASN A 277 13.59 -6.97 -26.25
C ASN A 277 12.75 -7.45 -27.45
N ALA A 278 13.37 -7.41 -28.63
CA ALA A 278 12.90 -8.17 -29.78
C ALA A 278 13.32 -9.64 -29.67
N GLY A 279 12.60 -10.51 -30.38
CA GLY A 279 13.07 -11.86 -30.69
C GLY A 279 13.76 -11.86 -32.06
N ALA A 280 14.68 -12.78 -32.30
CA ALA A 280 15.25 -12.98 -33.63
C ALA A 280 15.34 -14.45 -34.01
N MET A 281 15.40 -14.69 -35.32
CA MET A 281 15.73 -15.96 -35.92
C MET A 281 16.78 -15.72 -37.01
N MET A 282 17.85 -16.52 -37.01
CA MET A 282 18.91 -16.42 -37.99
C MET A 282 18.64 -17.39 -39.14
N SER A 283 18.68 -16.93 -40.39
CA SER A 283 18.61 -17.78 -41.58
C SER A 283 20.01 -17.89 -42.20
N VAL A 284 20.43 -19.13 -42.44
CA VAL A 284 21.66 -19.47 -43.16
C VAL A 284 21.23 -20.04 -44.51
N ASP A 285 21.67 -19.42 -45.60
CA ASP A 285 21.38 -19.92 -46.96
C ASP A 285 22.46 -20.89 -47.46
N GLU A 286 22.26 -21.45 -48.66
CA GLU A 286 23.19 -22.40 -49.33
C GLU A 286 24.61 -21.83 -49.53
N THR A 287 24.80 -20.51 -49.41
CA THR A 287 26.10 -19.84 -49.52
C THR A 287 26.72 -19.51 -48.15
N LEU A 288 26.11 -20.01 -47.07
CA LEU A 288 26.41 -19.69 -45.67
C LEU A 288 26.19 -18.22 -45.30
N LEU A 289 25.45 -17.46 -46.11
CA LEU A 289 25.12 -16.08 -45.77
C LEU A 289 24.10 -16.06 -44.64
N CYS A 290 24.48 -15.40 -43.54
CA CYS A 290 23.67 -15.29 -42.35
C CYS A 290 22.83 -14.00 -42.40
N SER A 291 21.51 -14.15 -42.32
CA SER A 291 20.55 -13.03 -42.25
C SER A 291 19.65 -13.19 -41.02
N PHE A 292 19.14 -12.07 -40.48
CA PHE A 292 18.33 -12.09 -39.25
C PHE A 292 16.92 -11.62 -39.55
N GLN A 293 15.95 -12.39 -39.07
CA GLN A 293 14.54 -12.03 -39.06
C GLN A 293 14.16 -11.60 -37.66
N ILE A 294 13.79 -10.32 -37.50
CA ILE A 294 13.47 -9.73 -36.21
C ILE A 294 11.98 -9.86 -35.94
N LEU A 295 11.64 -10.64 -34.92
CA LEU A 295 10.30 -10.81 -34.42
C LEU A 295 10.04 -9.76 -33.34
N LYS A 296 9.37 -8.66 -33.71
CA LYS A 296 8.96 -7.65 -32.73
C LYS A 296 7.84 -8.17 -31.82
N PRO A 297 7.63 -7.62 -30.62
CA PRO A 297 6.46 -7.94 -29.78
C PRO A 297 5.14 -7.78 -30.55
N ALA A 298 4.15 -8.66 -30.31
CA ALA A 298 2.90 -8.66 -31.07
C ALA A 298 2.05 -7.40 -30.80
N GLU A 299 1.73 -6.64 -31.84
CA GLU A 299 0.84 -5.47 -31.75
C GLU A 299 -0.63 -5.88 -31.53
N LYS A 300 -1.35 -5.19 -30.64
CA LYS A 300 -2.79 -5.37 -30.45
C LYS A 300 -3.56 -4.76 -31.64
N LYS A 301 -3.96 -5.56 -32.62
CA LYS A 301 -4.67 -5.09 -33.84
C LYS A 301 -6.08 -4.50 -33.58
N GLN A 302 -6.35 -3.29 -34.11
CA GLN A 302 -7.66 -2.85 -34.61
C GLN A 302 -7.57 -2.56 -36.14
N LYS A 303 -8.68 -2.71 -36.88
CA LYS A 303 -8.79 -2.84 -38.35
C LYS A 303 -8.75 -1.50 -39.14
N PHE A 304 -7.79 -1.37 -40.09
CA PHE A 304 -7.72 -0.77 -41.47
C PHE A 304 -8.68 0.34 -42.00
N PRO A 305 -8.35 1.14 -43.07
CA PRO A 305 -7.46 0.86 -44.22
C PRO A 305 -6.48 1.98 -44.71
N ALA A 306 -5.68 1.60 -45.71
CA ALA A 306 -4.46 2.24 -46.22
C ALA A 306 -4.63 3.32 -47.31
N SER A 307 -3.65 4.24 -47.44
CA SER A 307 -3.14 4.77 -48.72
C SER A 307 -1.76 5.45 -48.58
N TYR A 308 -1.07 5.54 -49.72
CA TYR A 308 0.38 5.60 -49.96
C TYR A 308 1.15 6.91 -49.68
N GLY A 309 2.44 6.76 -49.33
CA GLY A 309 3.55 7.33 -50.11
C GLY A 309 4.33 8.54 -49.56
N ILE A 310 5.60 8.33 -49.18
CA ILE A 310 6.84 9.04 -49.59
C ILE A 310 7.92 8.86 -48.50
N ALA A 311 9.13 8.51 -48.93
CA ALA A 311 10.30 8.23 -48.13
C ALA A 311 10.90 9.48 -47.44
N GLY A 312 11.39 9.30 -46.20
CA GLY A 312 12.31 10.24 -45.55
C GLY A 312 12.11 10.34 -44.05
N CYS A 313 13.09 9.85 -43.28
CA CYS A 313 13.23 9.99 -41.82
C CYS A 313 12.34 9.06 -40.97
N MET A 314 12.89 7.97 -40.39
CA MET A 314 12.18 7.19 -39.36
C MET A 314 12.28 7.87 -38.00
N CYS A 315 11.71 9.08 -37.93
CA CYS A 315 11.15 9.63 -36.70
C CYS A 315 9.95 8.73 -36.34
N TRP A 316 9.96 8.17 -35.13
CA TRP A 316 8.85 7.41 -34.58
C TRP A 316 7.56 8.23 -34.72
N GLN A 317 6.74 7.86 -35.70
CA GLN A 317 5.36 8.37 -35.75
C GLN A 317 4.60 7.67 -34.63
N ILE A 318 4.47 8.40 -33.52
CA ILE A 318 3.42 8.26 -32.52
C ILE A 318 2.10 8.25 -33.30
N ARG A 319 1.58 7.07 -33.66
CA ARG A 319 0.24 6.96 -34.21
C ARG A 319 -0.55 5.94 -33.43
N HIS A 320 -1.45 6.51 -32.64
CA HIS A 320 -2.74 6.00 -32.20
C HIS A 320 -2.92 5.58 -30.75
N LEU A 321 -2.45 6.39 -29.79
CA LEU A 321 -3.09 6.41 -28.45
C LEU A 321 -3.31 7.78 -27.79
N ASP A 322 -2.83 8.92 -28.33
CA ASP A 322 -2.77 10.16 -27.55
C ASP A 322 -3.37 11.40 -28.24
N MET A 323 -3.70 12.37 -27.39
CA MET A 323 -3.92 13.77 -27.72
C MET A 323 -2.84 14.26 -28.70
N ASP A 324 -3.21 14.74 -29.88
CA ASP A 324 -2.24 15.27 -30.86
C ASP A 324 -1.62 16.61 -30.41
N LEU A 325 -0.61 17.12 -31.12
CA LEU A 325 0.08 18.37 -30.75
C LEU A 325 -0.85 19.59 -30.68
N GLU A 326 -1.88 19.65 -31.53
CA GLU A 326 -2.84 20.75 -31.54
C GLU A 326 -3.84 20.61 -30.38
N GLN A 327 -4.28 19.40 -30.10
CA GLN A 327 -5.10 19.08 -28.93
C GLN A 327 -4.32 19.34 -27.63
N PHE A 328 -3.04 18.99 -27.55
CA PHE A 328 -2.15 19.30 -26.42
C PHE A 328 -1.97 20.81 -26.25
N ARG A 329 -1.76 21.53 -27.35
CA ARG A 329 -1.68 23.00 -27.31
C ARG A 329 -2.97 23.61 -26.79
N SER A 330 -4.13 23.15 -27.29
CA SER A 330 -5.44 23.64 -26.87
C SER A 330 -5.72 23.33 -25.39
N ALA A 331 -5.52 22.08 -24.97
CA ALA A 331 -5.68 21.62 -23.61
C ALA A 331 -4.72 22.31 -22.62
N GLY A 332 -3.47 22.53 -23.05
CA GLY A 332 -2.46 23.26 -22.30
C GLY A 332 -2.82 24.73 -22.09
N TYR A 333 -3.33 25.41 -23.12
CA TYR A 333 -3.84 26.78 -22.98
C TYR A 333 -5.04 26.84 -22.03
N ASP A 334 -6.01 25.93 -22.13
CA ASP A 334 -7.14 25.90 -21.19
C ASP A 334 -6.67 25.63 -19.75
N ALA A 335 -5.69 24.74 -19.56
CA ALA A 335 -5.10 24.51 -18.23
C ALA A 335 -4.46 25.79 -17.65
N VAL A 336 -3.68 26.52 -18.46
CA VAL A 336 -3.08 27.80 -18.05
C VAL A 336 -4.15 28.84 -17.73
N ASP A 337 -5.21 28.94 -18.55
CA ASP A 337 -6.32 29.86 -18.31
C ASP A 337 -7.10 29.52 -17.03
N ARG A 338 -7.27 28.23 -16.71
CA ARG A 338 -7.89 27.79 -15.46
C ARG A 338 -7.02 28.10 -14.24
N ILE A 339 -5.70 27.90 -14.33
CA ILE A 339 -4.75 28.31 -13.29
C ILE A 339 -4.82 29.82 -13.08
N TYR A 340 -4.82 30.60 -14.17
CA TYR A 340 -4.97 32.05 -14.12
C TYR A 340 -6.28 32.46 -13.44
N LYS A 341 -7.42 31.87 -13.83
CA LYS A 341 -8.73 32.13 -13.21
C LYS A 341 -8.71 31.82 -11.72
N TYR A 342 -8.13 30.69 -11.29
CA TYR A 342 -8.01 30.32 -9.88
C TYR A 342 -7.21 31.37 -9.08
N TYR A 343 -6.00 31.74 -9.53
CA TYR A 343 -5.19 32.74 -8.83
C TYR A 343 -5.77 34.15 -8.90
N LYS A 344 -6.47 34.49 -9.99
CA LYS A 344 -7.22 35.73 -10.11
C LYS A 344 -8.36 35.77 -9.09
N THR A 345 -9.12 34.69 -8.94
CA THR A 345 -10.17 34.58 -7.92
C THR A 345 -9.59 34.69 -6.51
N LEU A 346 -8.50 33.98 -6.19
CA LEU A 346 -7.83 34.12 -4.89
C LEU A 346 -7.37 35.56 -4.59
N LYS A 347 -7.08 36.35 -5.62
CA LYS A 347 -6.65 37.73 -5.48
C LYS A 347 -7.80 38.73 -5.39
N GLU A 348 -8.79 38.60 -6.27
CA GLU A 348 -9.86 39.59 -6.45
C GLU A 348 -11.11 39.25 -5.62
N ASN A 349 -11.34 37.97 -5.33
CA ASN A 349 -12.48 37.47 -4.56
C ASN A 349 -12.11 36.24 -3.71
N PRO A 350 -11.13 36.35 -2.79
CA PRO A 350 -10.67 35.25 -1.94
C PRO A 350 -11.82 34.59 -1.16
N GLU A 351 -12.79 35.38 -0.67
CA GLU A 351 -13.95 34.91 0.12
C GLU A 351 -14.82 33.86 -0.62
N SER A 352 -14.72 33.77 -1.95
CA SER A 352 -15.44 32.76 -2.76
C SER A 352 -14.80 31.38 -2.76
N ILE A 353 -13.56 31.24 -2.27
CA ILE A 353 -12.83 29.98 -2.17
C ILE A 353 -12.56 29.73 -0.69
N PRO A 354 -13.09 28.65 -0.09
CA PRO A 354 -12.83 28.38 1.32
C PRO A 354 -11.35 28.07 1.56
N VAL A 355 -10.76 28.56 2.65
CA VAL A 355 -9.34 28.29 2.96
C VAL A 355 -9.10 26.81 3.22
N GLN A 356 -9.98 26.17 3.99
CA GLN A 356 -10.00 24.73 4.18
C GLN A 356 -11.32 24.14 3.68
N ALA A 357 -11.23 22.99 3.03
CA ALA A 357 -12.40 22.32 2.49
C ALA A 357 -13.39 21.90 3.59
N ASP A 358 -14.68 21.96 3.27
CA ASP A 358 -15.75 21.44 4.11
C ASP A 358 -16.35 20.16 3.55
N VAL A 359 -15.52 19.12 3.55
CA VAL A 359 -15.85 17.78 3.03
C VAL A 359 -15.69 16.72 4.12
N LYS A 360 -16.47 15.64 4.03
CA LYS A 360 -16.38 14.50 4.96
C LYS A 360 -15.30 13.50 4.49
N PRO A 361 -14.62 12.79 5.40
CA PRO A 361 -13.74 11.69 5.02
C PRO A 361 -14.47 10.67 4.15
N GLY A 362 -13.88 10.34 3.00
CA GLY A 362 -14.47 9.43 2.00
C GLY A 362 -15.27 10.10 0.89
N TYR A 363 -15.52 11.42 0.91
CA TYR A 363 -16.39 12.08 -0.08
C TYR A 363 -15.97 11.83 -1.55
N LEU A 364 -14.67 11.78 -1.85
CA LEU A 364 -14.17 11.49 -3.20
C LEU A 364 -14.51 10.07 -3.67
N ARG A 365 -14.57 9.10 -2.76
CA ARG A 365 -14.93 7.71 -3.11
C ARG A 365 -16.37 7.63 -3.59
N ASP A 366 -17.27 8.42 -3.00
CA ASP A 366 -18.67 8.47 -3.42
C ASP A 366 -18.86 9.32 -4.69
N ALA A 367 -17.94 10.25 -4.96
CA ALA A 367 -18.03 11.21 -6.06
C ALA A 367 -17.35 10.74 -7.36
N ILE A 368 -16.42 9.78 -7.29
CA ILE A 368 -15.67 9.24 -8.44
C ILE A 368 -15.97 7.74 -8.55
N SER A 369 -15.97 7.20 -9.77
CA SER A 369 -16.20 5.78 -10.04
C SER A 369 -15.24 4.85 -9.26
N ASP A 370 -15.78 3.77 -8.69
CA ASP A 370 -15.02 2.72 -7.98
C ASP A 370 -14.02 1.95 -8.87
N THR A 371 -14.20 2.04 -10.19
CA THR A 371 -13.32 1.42 -11.19
C THR A 371 -12.92 2.44 -12.25
N PRO A 372 -11.70 2.37 -12.81
CA PRO A 372 -11.31 3.22 -13.92
C PRO A 372 -12.28 3.03 -15.11
N PRO A 373 -12.56 4.09 -15.89
CA PRO A 373 -13.46 3.97 -17.02
C PRO A 373 -12.87 3.03 -18.09
N ASN A 374 -13.72 2.21 -18.72
CA ASN A 374 -13.30 1.29 -19.77
C ASN A 374 -12.87 2.01 -21.07
N SER A 375 -13.28 3.27 -21.24
CA SER A 375 -12.92 4.17 -22.34
C SER A 375 -12.49 5.51 -21.77
N GLY A 376 -11.46 6.15 -22.33
CA GLY A 376 -11.00 7.46 -21.88
C GLY A 376 -12.08 8.55 -22.03
N ASP A 377 -12.22 9.38 -21.01
CA ASP A 377 -13.02 10.61 -21.07
C ASP A 377 -12.27 11.71 -21.83
N SER A 378 -13.01 12.71 -22.33
CA SER A 378 -12.37 13.88 -22.95
C SER A 378 -11.60 14.69 -21.91
N PHE A 379 -10.54 15.36 -22.34
CA PHE A 379 -9.70 16.13 -21.41
C PHE A 379 -10.46 17.29 -20.76
N GLU A 380 -11.41 17.89 -21.49
CA GLU A 380 -12.30 18.92 -20.96
C GLU A 380 -13.16 18.36 -19.82
N ARG A 381 -13.70 17.15 -19.98
CA ARG A 381 -14.48 16.49 -18.93
C ARG A 381 -13.63 16.18 -17.70
N ILE A 382 -12.41 15.72 -17.90
CA ILE A 382 -11.46 15.45 -16.80
C ILE A 382 -11.12 16.75 -16.06
N GLN A 383 -10.88 17.85 -16.77
CA GLN A 383 -10.62 19.16 -16.16
C GLN A 383 -11.83 19.75 -15.44
N ASP A 384 -13.04 19.50 -15.96
CA ASP A 384 -14.29 19.91 -15.33
C ASP A 384 -14.57 19.08 -14.08
N GLU A 385 -14.38 17.76 -14.11
CA GLU A 385 -14.47 16.90 -12.93
C GLU A 385 -13.41 17.28 -11.87
N PHE A 386 -12.18 17.58 -12.29
CA PHE A 386 -11.16 18.10 -11.36
C PHE A 386 -11.62 19.41 -10.70
N ARG A 387 -12.18 20.35 -11.47
CA ARG A 387 -12.71 21.62 -10.93
C ARG A 387 -13.90 21.42 -10.00
N ASP A 388 -14.83 20.52 -10.34
CA ASP A 388 -16.12 20.42 -9.66
C ASP A 388 -16.11 19.43 -8.49
N VAL A 389 -15.18 18.45 -8.50
CA VAL A 389 -15.13 17.35 -7.52
C VAL A 389 -13.85 17.37 -6.68
N VAL A 390 -12.69 17.58 -7.31
CA VAL A 390 -11.39 17.50 -6.63
C VAL A 390 -11.04 18.83 -5.98
N LEU A 391 -11.08 19.93 -6.73
CA LEU A 391 -10.69 21.27 -6.28
C LEU A 391 -11.45 21.73 -5.01
N PRO A 392 -12.77 21.49 -4.86
CA PRO A 392 -13.51 21.91 -3.65
C PRO A 392 -13.13 21.13 -2.37
N GLY A 393 -12.45 19.99 -2.50
CA GLY A 393 -11.95 19.23 -1.36
C GLY A 393 -10.51 19.54 -0.97
N LEU A 394 -9.85 20.48 -1.64
CA LEU A 394 -8.49 20.89 -1.29
C LEU A 394 -8.50 21.92 -0.15
N ASN A 395 -7.51 21.83 0.73
CA ASN A 395 -7.12 22.97 1.55
C ASN A 395 -6.25 23.89 0.70
N HIS A 396 -6.67 25.14 0.52
CA HIS A 396 -6.05 26.07 -0.40
C HIS A 396 -4.85 26.77 0.25
N TRP A 397 -3.67 26.13 0.21
CA TRP A 397 -2.43 26.63 0.82
C TRP A 397 -1.97 27.99 0.29
N GLN A 398 -2.39 28.34 -0.92
CA GLN A 398 -2.04 29.59 -1.62
C GLN A 398 -3.07 30.70 -1.36
N HIS A 399 -4.11 30.41 -0.57
CA HIS A 399 -5.07 31.41 -0.14
C HIS A 399 -4.38 32.45 0.77
N PRO A 400 -4.65 33.76 0.64
CA PRO A 400 -3.99 34.80 1.43
C PRO A 400 -4.24 34.68 2.95
N SER A 401 -5.35 34.05 3.35
CA SER A 401 -5.69 33.73 4.75
C SER A 401 -5.21 32.34 5.22
N SER A 402 -4.25 31.73 4.52
CA SER A 402 -3.65 30.45 4.90
C SER A 402 -2.40 30.64 5.75
N PHE A 403 -2.50 30.41 7.07
CA PHE A 403 -1.40 30.59 8.03
C PHE A 403 -1.08 29.33 8.85
N HIS A 404 -1.69 28.20 8.50
CA HIS A 404 -1.48 26.91 9.13
C HIS A 404 -0.12 26.31 8.73
N TYR A 405 0.60 25.71 9.70
CA TYR A 405 1.94 25.12 9.52
C TYR A 405 2.98 26.13 8.98
N PHE A 406 3.69 25.79 7.90
CA PHE A 406 4.58 26.68 7.17
C PHE A 406 4.05 26.83 5.74
N PRO A 407 4.16 28.01 5.12
CA PRO A 407 3.64 28.25 3.78
C PRO A 407 4.26 27.32 2.75
N SER A 408 3.50 27.07 1.68
CA SER A 408 3.94 26.37 0.47
C SER A 408 3.83 27.32 -0.72
N ASN A 409 4.64 28.38 -0.68
CA ASN A 409 4.58 29.44 -1.68
C ASN A 409 5.41 29.07 -2.91
N THR A 410 4.90 29.42 -4.07
CA THR A 410 5.57 29.23 -5.36
C THR A 410 5.30 30.43 -6.26
N THR A 411 6.18 30.65 -7.22
CA THR A 411 6.00 31.68 -8.26
C THR A 411 5.47 31.07 -9.55
N PHE A 412 4.85 31.89 -10.37
CA PHE A 412 4.43 31.45 -11.71
C PHE A 412 5.61 30.99 -12.55
N GLU A 413 6.79 31.60 -12.40
CA GLU A 413 8.01 31.16 -13.09
C GLU A 413 8.43 29.75 -12.66
N SER A 414 8.33 29.43 -11.37
CA SER A 414 8.58 28.06 -10.87
C SER A 414 7.51 27.07 -11.32
N MET A 415 6.24 27.49 -11.45
CA MET A 415 5.17 26.64 -11.99
C MET A 415 5.35 26.35 -13.48
N LEU A 416 5.68 27.37 -14.27
CA LEU A 416 5.92 27.24 -15.70
C LEU A 416 7.16 26.39 -15.95
N SER A 417 8.21 26.51 -15.13
CA SER A 417 9.36 25.61 -15.24
C SER A 417 8.96 24.16 -14.99
N GLU A 418 8.06 23.90 -14.03
CA GLU A 418 7.57 22.54 -13.77
C GLU A 418 6.87 21.96 -15.00
N MET A 419 6.00 22.74 -15.63
CA MET A 419 5.31 22.35 -16.86
C MET A 419 6.30 22.00 -17.99
N MET A 420 7.40 22.76 -18.12
CA MET A 420 8.45 22.48 -19.10
C MET A 420 9.32 21.27 -18.74
N ILE A 421 9.61 21.06 -17.46
CA ILE A 421 10.38 19.90 -17.00
C ILE A 421 9.58 18.61 -17.25
N SER A 422 8.27 18.63 -16.98
CA SER A 422 7.39 17.50 -17.25
C SER A 422 7.31 17.12 -18.74
N SER A 423 7.54 18.06 -19.68
CA SER A 423 7.54 17.72 -21.11
C SER A 423 8.79 16.98 -21.59
N ILE A 424 9.89 17.03 -20.82
CA ILE A 424 11.15 16.35 -21.17
C ILE A 424 11.44 15.11 -20.31
N ASN A 425 10.80 14.96 -19.15
CA ASN A 425 10.82 13.78 -18.25
C ASN A 425 12.10 12.93 -18.25
N ASN A 426 13.27 13.58 -18.19
CA ASN A 426 14.56 12.88 -18.23
C ASN A 426 14.87 12.27 -16.86
N PRO A 427 15.27 10.99 -16.78
CA PRO A 427 15.69 10.38 -15.53
C PRO A 427 17.03 11.00 -15.09
N GLY A 428 17.05 11.68 -13.94
CA GLY A 428 18.23 12.40 -13.45
C GLY A 428 19.10 11.62 -12.45
N PHE A 429 19.38 10.34 -12.70
CA PHE A 429 20.10 9.49 -11.74
C PHE A 429 21.64 9.57 -11.86
N SER A 430 22.16 9.66 -13.09
CA SER A 430 23.58 9.86 -13.37
C SER A 430 23.80 11.08 -14.25
N TRP A 431 25.03 11.59 -14.28
CA TRP A 431 25.37 12.67 -15.21
C TRP A 431 25.13 12.26 -16.66
N ASP A 432 25.48 11.03 -17.05
CA ASP A 432 25.31 10.53 -18.42
C ASP A 432 23.82 10.47 -18.85
N SER A 433 22.94 10.09 -17.91
CA SER A 433 21.49 10.06 -18.15
C SER A 433 20.86 11.46 -18.33
N ASN A 434 21.44 12.48 -17.71
CA ASN A 434 20.99 13.87 -17.81
C ASN A 434 22.15 14.84 -17.52
N PRO A 435 22.97 15.20 -18.51
CA PRO A 435 24.11 16.10 -18.31
C PRO A 435 23.69 17.51 -17.83
N CYS A 436 22.45 17.90 -18.11
CA CYS A 436 21.87 19.15 -17.58
C CYS A 436 21.72 19.14 -16.06
N SER A 437 21.93 18.01 -15.39
CA SER A 437 22.06 17.91 -13.93
C SER A 437 23.17 18.81 -13.36
N GLU A 438 24.15 19.25 -14.17
CA GLU A 438 25.10 20.31 -13.79
C GLU A 438 24.42 21.63 -13.39
N LEU A 439 23.22 21.91 -13.90
CA LEU A 439 22.43 23.05 -13.44
C LEU A 439 22.11 22.95 -11.95
N GLU A 440 21.91 21.74 -11.41
CA GLU A 440 21.70 21.53 -9.98
C GLU A 440 22.94 21.93 -9.18
N LEU A 441 24.13 21.51 -9.61
CA LEU A 441 25.40 21.93 -9.00
C LEU A 441 25.50 23.46 -8.97
N LYS A 442 25.16 24.12 -10.09
CA LYS A 442 25.23 25.58 -10.17
C LYS A 442 24.21 26.29 -9.29
N MET A 443 22.98 25.76 -9.21
CA MET A 443 21.93 26.31 -8.37
C MET A 443 22.21 26.09 -6.88
N ALA A 444 22.79 24.95 -6.51
CA ALA A 444 23.30 24.70 -5.17
C ALA A 444 24.34 25.75 -4.78
N ASP A 445 25.37 25.98 -5.61
CA ASP A 445 26.41 26.98 -5.35
C ASP A 445 25.84 28.42 -5.26
N TRP A 446 24.88 28.78 -6.13
CA TRP A 446 24.22 30.08 -6.05
C TRP A 446 23.46 30.27 -4.73
N LEU A 447 22.77 29.23 -4.28
CA LEU A 447 22.02 29.28 -3.04
C LEU A 447 22.94 29.25 -1.82
N ALA A 448 24.03 28.47 -1.84
CA ALA A 448 25.05 28.52 -0.80
C ALA A 448 25.60 29.94 -0.63
N GLY A 449 25.98 30.60 -1.73
CA GLY A 449 26.42 32.00 -1.72
C GLY A 449 25.33 32.98 -1.28
N LEU A 450 24.08 32.79 -1.72
CA LEU A 450 22.94 33.62 -1.31
C LEU A 450 22.72 33.55 0.20
N PHE A 451 22.74 32.34 0.77
CA PHE A 451 22.57 32.08 2.19
C PHE A 451 23.82 32.41 3.02
N GLY A 452 24.97 32.68 2.38
CA GLY A 452 26.22 33.01 3.06
C GLY A 452 26.91 31.80 3.69
N LEU A 453 26.61 30.59 3.18
CA LEU A 453 27.36 29.40 3.54
C LEU A 453 28.82 29.57 3.05
N SER A 454 29.76 29.06 3.83
CA SER A 454 31.18 29.12 3.49
C SER A 454 31.50 28.33 2.22
N ASP A 455 32.67 28.58 1.65
CA ASP A 455 33.18 27.87 0.47
C ASP A 455 33.26 26.35 0.67
N ALA A 456 33.28 25.87 1.92
CA ALA A 456 33.28 24.45 2.25
C ALA A 456 31.96 23.73 1.88
N PHE A 457 30.86 24.45 1.66
CA PHE A 457 29.58 23.90 1.19
C PHE A 457 29.36 24.06 -0.33
N HIS A 458 30.34 24.61 -1.06
CA HIS A 458 30.27 24.81 -2.51
C HIS A 458 30.97 23.68 -3.27
N HIS A 459 30.47 23.35 -4.45
CA HIS A 459 31.09 22.37 -5.34
C HIS A 459 32.37 22.91 -6.02
N SER A 460 32.41 24.21 -6.31
CA SER A 460 33.36 24.79 -7.27
C SER A 460 34.56 25.54 -6.66
N TYR A 461 34.74 25.55 -5.32
CA TYR A 461 35.86 26.27 -4.69
C TYR A 461 37.16 25.43 -4.72
N ARG A 462 37.90 25.51 -5.84
CA ARG A 462 39.30 25.11 -6.19
C ARG A 462 39.94 23.81 -5.62
N ALA A 463 39.33 23.09 -4.69
CA ALA A 463 39.69 21.76 -4.18
C ALA A 463 38.65 21.17 -3.18
N GLY A 464 37.49 21.81 -2.96
CA GLY A 464 36.52 21.38 -1.93
C GLY A 464 35.83 20.04 -2.22
N THR A 465 35.58 19.23 -1.19
CA THR A 465 34.79 17.98 -1.27
C THR A 465 33.30 18.18 -0.95
N GLY A 466 32.90 19.42 -0.64
CA GLY A 466 31.53 19.76 -0.25
C GLY A 466 30.58 20.06 -1.41
N GLY A 467 29.34 20.40 -1.06
CA GLY A 467 28.32 20.63 -2.07
C GLY A 467 26.88 20.62 -1.60
N GLY A 468 25.97 21.02 -2.49
CA GLY A 468 24.52 20.95 -2.25
C GLY A 468 23.83 19.97 -3.20
N VAL A 469 22.89 19.20 -2.66
CA VAL A 469 22.10 18.24 -3.45
C VAL A 469 20.62 18.45 -3.16
N ILE A 470 19.78 18.46 -4.20
CA ILE A 470 18.34 18.58 -4.02
C ILE A 470 17.79 17.26 -3.48
N GLN A 471 16.99 17.34 -2.43
CA GLN A 471 16.27 16.23 -1.82
C GLN A 471 14.77 16.49 -1.92
N PRO A 472 13.94 15.44 -1.98
CA PRO A 472 12.49 15.60 -2.04
C PRO A 472 11.91 16.07 -0.69
N SER A 473 12.61 15.89 0.44
CA SER A 473 12.14 16.42 1.72
C SER A 473 13.28 16.63 2.72
N SER A 474 13.02 17.44 3.77
CA SER A 474 13.92 17.56 4.92
C SER A 474 14.02 16.25 5.70
N SER A 475 12.97 15.41 5.68
CA SER A 475 13.05 14.08 6.32
C SER A 475 14.09 13.18 5.64
N GLU A 476 14.15 13.23 4.30
CA GLU A 476 15.18 12.50 3.54
C GLU A 476 16.55 13.12 3.74
N SER A 477 16.65 14.45 3.79
CA SER A 477 17.90 15.14 4.08
C SER A 477 18.50 14.71 5.44
N ILE A 478 17.67 14.67 6.49
CA ILE A 478 18.04 14.19 7.82
C ILE A 478 18.42 12.70 7.75
N LEU A 479 17.63 11.87 7.07
CA LEU A 479 17.91 10.44 6.94
C LEU A 479 19.28 10.18 6.27
N VAL A 480 19.57 10.89 5.16
CA VAL A 480 20.84 10.82 4.45
C VAL A 480 22.00 11.27 5.35
N ALA A 481 21.83 12.37 6.11
CA ALA A 481 22.85 12.82 7.05
C ALA A 481 23.11 11.78 8.17
N VAL A 482 22.06 11.14 8.70
CA VAL A 482 22.20 10.10 9.73
C VAL A 482 22.88 8.84 9.15
N ILE A 483 22.54 8.43 7.93
CA ILE A 483 23.20 7.31 7.24
C ILE A 483 24.69 7.61 7.04
N ALA A 484 25.02 8.79 6.52
CA ALA A 484 26.41 9.21 6.31
C ALA A 484 27.20 9.24 7.63
N ALA A 485 26.63 9.79 8.70
CA ALA A 485 27.25 9.81 10.02
C ALA A 485 27.47 8.39 10.58
N ARG A 486 26.47 7.52 10.45
CA ARG A 486 26.54 6.12 10.90
C ARG A 486 27.63 5.36 10.14
N GLU A 487 27.60 5.38 8.81
CA GLU A 487 28.57 4.65 7.99
C GLU A 487 29.98 5.17 8.18
N ARG A 488 30.16 6.49 8.32
CA ARG A 488 31.44 7.10 8.69
C ARG A 488 31.95 6.54 10.01
N TYR A 489 31.11 6.51 11.05
CA TYR A 489 31.49 5.97 12.35
C TYR A 489 31.85 4.47 12.26
N LEU A 490 31.00 3.65 11.64
CA LEU A 490 31.18 2.21 11.50
C LEU A 490 32.50 1.87 10.78
N ARG A 491 32.81 2.59 9.69
CA ARG A 491 34.06 2.42 8.94
C ARG A 491 35.29 2.85 9.74
N MET A 492 35.26 4.04 10.34
CA MET A 492 36.39 4.55 11.12
C MET A 492 36.75 3.65 12.31
N ASN A 493 35.77 2.92 12.84
CA ASN A 493 35.94 2.01 13.97
C ASN A 493 35.99 0.52 13.56
N ASN A 494 36.02 0.22 12.25
CA ASN A 494 36.05 -1.13 11.70
C ASN A 494 35.02 -2.09 12.33
N THR A 495 33.78 -1.64 12.47
CA THR A 495 32.68 -2.41 13.07
C THR A 495 31.43 -2.33 12.22
N ARG A 496 30.54 -3.32 12.34
CA ARG A 496 29.18 -3.29 11.77
C ARG A 496 28.09 -3.23 12.85
N ASP A 497 28.48 -3.22 14.13
CA ASP A 497 27.54 -3.13 15.23
C ASP A 497 27.06 -1.68 15.43
N GLN A 498 25.79 -1.44 15.10
CA GLN A 498 25.11 -0.17 15.31
C GLN A 498 24.26 -0.13 16.60
N SER A 499 24.17 -1.23 17.36
CA SER A 499 23.23 -1.37 18.49
C SER A 499 23.47 -0.38 19.63
N LYS A 500 24.69 0.15 19.71
CA LYS A 500 25.14 1.10 20.73
C LYS A 500 25.12 2.57 20.28
N LEU A 501 24.81 2.84 19.01
CA LEU A 501 24.83 4.18 18.46
C LEU A 501 23.65 5.01 18.95
N VAL A 502 23.93 6.24 19.38
CA VAL A 502 22.94 7.18 19.92
C VAL A 502 22.94 8.49 19.15
N MET A 503 21.75 8.87 18.70
CA MET A 503 21.45 10.17 18.10
C MET A 503 20.95 11.15 19.16
N TYR A 504 21.30 12.43 19.04
CA TYR A 504 20.79 13.49 19.91
C TYR A 504 20.00 14.52 19.11
N ALA A 505 18.87 14.94 19.67
CA ALA A 505 18.04 16.04 19.15
C ALA A 505 17.35 16.71 20.34
N SER A 506 16.76 17.89 20.13
CA SER A 506 15.98 18.55 21.19
C SER A 506 14.54 18.02 21.22
N THR A 507 13.82 18.24 22.32
CA THR A 507 12.37 17.99 22.39
C THR A 507 11.56 18.84 21.40
N GLN A 508 12.17 19.88 20.82
CA GLN A 508 11.57 20.78 19.84
C GLN A 508 11.96 20.46 18.39
N THR A 509 12.93 19.57 18.18
CA THR A 509 13.32 19.10 16.84
C THR A 509 12.15 18.39 16.16
N HIS A 510 12.02 18.58 14.84
CA HIS A 510 10.92 17.98 14.08
C HIS A 510 10.93 16.44 14.19
N SER A 511 9.75 15.83 14.16
CA SER A 511 9.57 14.38 14.29
C SER A 511 10.32 13.55 13.25
N SER A 512 10.79 14.17 12.17
CA SER A 512 11.68 13.59 11.16
C SER A 512 12.96 12.99 11.76
N ALA A 513 13.54 13.59 12.79
CA ALA A 513 14.73 13.03 13.47
C ALA A 513 14.41 11.70 14.16
N THR A 514 13.29 11.64 14.90
CA THR A 514 12.81 10.41 15.54
C THR A 514 12.41 9.36 14.49
N LYS A 515 11.82 9.79 13.37
CA LYS A 515 11.50 8.90 12.25
C LYS A 515 12.75 8.30 11.61
N ALA A 516 13.81 9.09 11.40
CA ALA A 516 15.08 8.59 10.88
C ALA A 516 15.70 7.52 11.81
N ALA A 517 15.72 7.77 13.12
CA ALA A 517 16.15 6.78 14.10
C ALA A 517 15.33 5.48 14.02
N ARG A 518 14.00 5.59 13.90
CA ARG A 518 13.11 4.42 13.77
C ARG A 518 13.33 3.63 12.49
N VAL A 519 13.49 4.31 11.35
CA VAL A 519 13.73 3.68 10.04
C VAL A 519 15.07 2.92 10.04
N LEU A 520 16.08 3.47 10.69
CA LEU A 520 17.43 2.89 10.74
C LEU A 520 17.66 1.95 11.93
N ASN A 521 16.66 1.77 12.79
CA ASN A 521 16.76 1.01 14.04
C ASN A 521 17.89 1.50 14.96
N LEU A 522 17.93 2.81 15.21
CA LEU A 522 18.91 3.49 16.05
C LEU A 522 18.28 4.06 17.33
N GLN A 523 19.09 4.24 18.37
CA GLN A 523 18.65 4.91 19.59
C GLN A 523 18.68 6.43 19.39
N ILE A 524 17.69 7.15 19.93
CA ILE A 524 17.64 8.60 19.93
C ILE A 524 17.28 9.13 21.32
N ARG A 525 17.97 10.17 21.78
CA ARG A 525 17.62 10.93 22.97
C ARG A 525 17.11 12.31 22.57
N LEU A 526 15.88 12.61 23.00
CA LEU A 526 15.30 13.95 22.91
C LEU A 526 15.66 14.70 24.20
N LEU A 527 16.40 15.77 24.06
CA LEU A 527 17.00 16.53 25.16
C LEU A 527 16.18 17.77 25.49
N ASP A 528 16.14 18.09 26.79
CA ASP A 528 15.49 19.29 27.28
C ASP A 528 16.18 20.57 26.80
N VAL A 529 15.37 21.60 26.62
CA VAL A 529 15.74 22.91 26.07
C VAL A 529 15.77 23.98 27.15
N ASP A 530 16.43 25.10 26.88
CA ASP A 530 16.43 26.27 27.77
C ASP A 530 15.11 27.06 27.72
N GLU A 531 15.08 28.20 28.42
CA GLU A 531 13.92 29.11 28.47
C GLU A 531 13.57 29.72 27.10
N GLU A 532 14.55 29.79 26.18
CA GLU A 532 14.36 30.22 24.79
C GLU A 532 13.97 29.07 23.86
N LEU A 533 13.74 27.87 24.44
CA LEU A 533 13.42 26.63 23.75
C LEU A 533 14.53 26.14 22.82
N SER A 534 15.77 26.52 23.12
CA SER A 534 16.98 26.14 22.40
C SER A 534 17.67 24.95 23.06
N LEU A 535 18.19 24.02 22.26
CA LEU A 535 19.13 23.01 22.75
C LEU A 535 20.43 23.67 23.19
N THR A 536 20.91 23.29 24.38
CA THR A 536 22.13 23.84 24.97
C THR A 536 23.26 22.82 25.02
N ASN A 537 24.49 23.33 25.07
CA ASN A 537 25.67 22.50 25.28
C ASN A 537 25.61 21.72 26.61
N SER A 538 25.05 22.31 27.67
CA SER A 538 24.97 21.63 28.98
C SER A 538 24.11 20.37 28.93
N SER A 539 22.93 20.44 28.31
CA SER A 539 22.05 19.28 28.11
C SER A 539 22.71 18.20 27.26
N LEU A 540 23.43 18.61 26.20
CA LEU A 540 24.12 17.68 25.30
C LEU A 540 25.29 16.97 26.00
N LEU A 541 26.18 17.71 26.68
CA LEU A 541 27.34 17.15 27.38
C LEU A 541 26.91 16.18 28.48
N GLN A 542 25.90 16.54 29.27
CA GLN A 542 25.35 15.65 30.29
C GLN A 542 24.86 14.33 29.67
N ALA A 543 24.10 14.40 28.58
CA ALA A 543 23.58 13.20 27.91
C ALA A 543 24.71 12.33 27.34
N ILE A 544 25.71 12.95 26.69
CA ILE A 544 26.90 12.27 26.17
C ILE A 544 27.65 11.55 27.30
N GLU A 545 27.88 12.19 28.43
CA GLU A 545 28.58 11.58 29.57
C GLU A 545 27.80 10.41 30.17
N GLU A 546 26.49 10.55 30.34
CA GLU A 546 25.60 9.49 30.84
C GLU A 546 25.61 8.27 29.91
N ASP A 547 25.52 8.50 28.60
CA ASP A 547 25.48 7.42 27.61
C ASP A 547 26.82 6.72 27.48
N ARG A 548 27.93 7.47 27.51
CA ARG A 548 29.27 6.88 27.55
C ARG A 548 29.49 6.03 28.80
N LYS A 549 29.00 6.46 29.97
CA LYS A 549 29.02 5.65 31.21
C LYS A 549 28.23 4.35 31.08
N ARG A 550 27.19 4.32 30.25
CA ARG A 550 26.38 3.13 29.93
C ARG A 550 26.98 2.27 28.80
N GLY A 551 28.14 2.66 28.25
CA GLY A 551 28.77 1.96 27.12
C GLY A 551 28.09 2.21 25.77
N LEU A 552 27.25 3.26 25.68
CA LEU A 552 26.66 3.73 24.44
C LEU A 552 27.59 4.73 23.73
N ILE A 553 27.34 4.94 22.44
CA ILE A 553 28.24 5.63 21.51
C ILE A 553 27.49 6.80 20.85
N PRO A 554 27.78 8.04 21.29
CA PRO A 554 27.39 9.25 20.57
C PRO A 554 28.00 9.29 19.16
N PHE A 555 27.19 9.58 18.14
CA PHE A 555 27.73 9.71 16.77
C PHE A 555 27.12 10.86 15.93
N ILE A 556 25.94 11.36 16.28
CA ILE A 556 25.32 12.49 15.59
C ILE A 556 24.47 13.34 16.54
N VAL A 557 24.51 14.66 16.34
CA VAL A 557 23.57 15.62 16.91
C VAL A 557 22.83 16.34 15.78
N ILE A 558 21.51 16.43 15.91
CA ILE A 558 20.62 17.16 15.02
C ILE A 558 20.19 18.44 15.74
N ALA A 559 20.78 19.56 15.37
CA ALA A 559 20.38 20.89 15.84
C ALA A 559 19.39 21.52 14.87
N THR A 560 18.52 22.39 15.35
CA THR A 560 17.44 23.01 14.57
C THR A 560 17.58 24.52 14.53
N ILE A 561 17.48 25.11 13.34
CA ILE A 561 17.31 26.54 13.13
C ILE A 561 15.88 26.77 12.65
N GLY A 562 15.04 27.31 13.53
CA GLY A 562 13.61 27.51 13.24
C GLY A 562 12.76 26.28 13.52
N THR A 563 12.59 25.92 14.79
CA THR A 563 11.73 24.78 15.20
C THR A 563 10.28 24.97 14.74
N THR A 564 9.58 23.86 14.53
CA THR A 564 8.24 23.88 13.92
C THR A 564 7.19 24.58 14.78
N SER A 565 7.30 24.44 16.11
CA SER A 565 6.33 24.98 17.06
C SER A 565 6.51 26.49 17.29
N THR A 566 7.74 26.94 17.49
CA THR A 566 8.02 28.30 18.01
C THR A 566 9.05 29.08 17.20
N GLY A 567 9.68 28.46 16.20
CA GLY A 567 10.75 29.08 15.43
C GLY A 567 12.06 29.23 16.21
N ALA A 568 12.22 28.51 17.34
CA ALA A 568 13.43 28.58 18.16
C ALA A 568 14.68 28.14 17.37
N VAL A 569 15.83 28.65 17.81
CA VAL A 569 17.14 28.43 17.20
C VAL A 569 18.05 27.82 18.26
N ASP A 570 18.55 26.62 18.02
CA ASP A 570 19.48 25.94 18.93
C ASP A 570 20.83 26.68 19.03
N LYS A 571 21.57 26.51 20.13
CA LYS A 571 22.84 27.24 20.39
C LYS A 571 24.02 26.64 19.60
N ILE A 572 23.99 26.75 18.27
CA ILE A 572 24.89 26.10 17.31
C ILE A 572 26.36 26.26 17.69
N HIS A 573 26.84 27.46 18.02
CA HIS A 573 28.25 27.69 18.38
C HIS A 573 28.69 26.86 19.58
N SER A 574 27.83 26.71 20.59
CA SER A 574 28.15 25.93 21.79
C SER A 574 28.05 24.43 21.55
N LEU A 575 27.06 23.99 20.77
CA LEU A 575 26.86 22.59 20.40
C LEU A 575 27.97 22.09 19.47
N GLY A 576 28.43 22.93 18.55
CA GLY A 576 29.52 22.65 17.63
C GLY A 576 30.83 22.33 18.32
N LYS A 577 31.12 23.00 19.45
CA LYS A 577 32.31 22.70 20.26
C LYS A 577 32.26 21.29 20.83
N ALA A 578 31.11 20.89 21.40
CA ALA A 578 30.93 19.52 21.88
C ALA A 578 30.90 18.50 20.74
N ALA A 579 30.25 18.80 19.62
CA ALA A 579 30.24 17.92 18.46
C ALA A 579 31.67 17.64 17.98
N ASN A 580 32.50 18.68 17.86
CA ASN A 580 33.90 18.55 17.49
C ASN A 580 34.74 17.80 18.53
N GLU A 581 34.58 18.11 19.81
CA GLU A 581 35.34 17.47 20.91
C GLU A 581 35.08 15.96 20.98
N TYR A 582 33.84 15.53 20.77
CA TYR A 582 33.43 14.13 20.88
C TYR A 582 33.32 13.42 19.52
N GLY A 583 33.62 14.12 18.42
CA GLY A 583 33.61 13.56 17.06
C GLY A 583 32.20 13.20 16.54
N LEU A 584 31.17 13.92 16.94
CA LEU A 584 29.80 13.75 16.45
C LEU A 584 29.67 14.44 15.09
N TRP A 585 28.89 13.83 14.20
CA TRP A 585 28.34 14.55 13.05
C TRP A 585 27.36 15.62 13.55
N MET A 586 27.47 16.86 13.08
CA MET A 586 26.52 17.93 13.37
C MET A 586 25.66 18.23 12.14
N HIS A 587 24.39 17.82 12.20
CA HIS A 587 23.41 18.15 11.18
C HIS A 587 22.52 19.31 11.64
N ILE A 588 22.30 20.29 10.77
CA ILE A 588 21.44 21.44 11.01
C ILE A 588 20.15 21.29 10.20
N ASP A 589 19.02 21.06 10.88
CA ASP A 589 17.70 21.16 10.26
C ASP A 589 17.26 22.63 10.22
N ALA A 590 17.38 23.25 9.05
CA ALA A 590 16.94 24.62 8.78
C ALA A 590 15.80 24.65 7.74
N ALA A 591 14.91 23.66 7.78
CA ALA A 591 13.90 23.46 6.74
C ALA A 591 13.07 24.71 6.40
N TRP A 592 12.70 25.52 7.40
CA TRP A 592 11.94 26.76 7.20
C TRP A 592 12.82 28.01 7.33
N ALA A 593 13.54 28.16 8.44
CA ALA A 593 14.31 29.37 8.69
C ALA A 593 15.59 29.49 7.83
N GLY A 594 16.06 28.40 7.21
CA GLY A 594 17.26 28.42 6.38
C GLY A 594 17.17 29.41 5.21
N THR A 595 16.00 29.64 4.64
CA THR A 595 15.83 30.65 3.57
C THR A 595 16.06 32.08 4.07
N HIS A 596 15.89 32.33 5.37
CA HIS A 596 16.10 33.65 5.97
C HIS A 596 17.58 34.03 6.05
N LEU A 597 18.50 33.06 5.93
CA LEU A 597 19.95 33.31 5.79
C LEU A 597 20.29 34.14 4.54
N ALA A 598 19.39 34.21 3.56
CA ALA A 598 19.53 35.07 2.39
C ALA A 598 19.57 36.56 2.74
N VAL A 599 18.98 36.93 3.88
CA VAL A 599 18.88 38.29 4.42
C VAL A 599 20.04 38.52 5.39
N PRO A 600 21.05 39.35 5.03
CA PRO A 600 22.28 39.46 5.81
C PRO A 600 22.09 39.85 7.28
N GLU A 601 21.12 40.73 7.57
CA GLU A 601 20.83 41.19 8.93
C GLU A 601 20.28 40.11 9.87
N LEU A 602 19.78 38.96 9.34
CA LEU A 602 19.28 37.85 10.14
C LEU A 602 20.35 36.79 10.45
N ARG A 603 21.50 36.82 9.75
CA ARG A 603 22.52 35.77 9.83
C ARG A 603 23.10 35.59 11.24
N GLY A 604 23.20 36.68 12.00
CA GLY A 604 23.65 36.65 13.39
C GLY A 604 22.65 35.95 14.33
N GLU A 605 21.35 36.25 14.19
CA GLU A 605 20.29 35.58 14.97
C GLU A 605 20.20 34.08 14.63
N LEU A 606 20.52 33.71 13.38
CA LEU A 606 20.50 32.34 12.88
C LEU A 606 21.85 31.61 13.04
N GLU A 607 22.79 32.18 13.80
CA GLU A 607 24.11 31.61 14.09
C GLU A 607 24.89 31.11 12.85
N LEU A 608 24.81 31.83 11.72
CA LEU A 608 25.45 31.40 10.47
C LEU A 608 26.96 31.19 10.59
N ASP A 609 27.66 32.05 11.34
CA ASP A 609 29.10 31.93 11.53
C ASP A 609 29.45 30.59 12.20
N ALA A 610 28.64 30.18 13.18
CA ALA A 610 28.79 28.89 13.84
C ALA A 610 28.45 27.73 12.90
N VAL A 611 27.37 27.82 12.12
CA VAL A 611 27.03 26.83 11.08
C VAL A 611 28.22 26.62 10.14
N ASN A 612 28.82 27.72 9.68
CA ASN A 612 29.98 27.69 8.80
C ASN A 612 31.23 27.10 9.46
N GLU A 613 31.38 27.24 10.77
CA GLU A 613 32.50 26.68 11.53
C GLU A 613 32.32 25.17 11.82
N CYS A 614 31.14 24.74 12.28
CA CYS A 614 31.00 23.43 12.93
C CYS A 614 29.99 22.46 12.30
N ALA A 615 29.10 22.89 11.40
CA ALA A 615 28.13 21.97 10.80
C ALA A 615 28.78 21.05 9.76
N ASP A 616 28.51 19.75 9.80
CA ASP A 616 28.86 18.82 8.72
C ASP A 616 27.83 18.90 7.58
N SER A 617 26.56 19.13 7.89
CA SER A 617 25.50 19.31 6.89
C SER A 617 24.35 20.20 7.37
N ILE A 618 23.65 20.84 6.43
CA ILE A 618 22.45 21.67 6.68
C ILE A 618 21.41 21.44 5.58
N ASN A 619 20.13 21.30 5.95
CA ASN A 619 19.04 21.26 4.97
C ASN A 619 18.19 22.55 4.95
N ILE A 620 17.83 23.03 3.76
CA ILE A 620 17.00 24.23 3.56
C ILE A 620 15.84 23.93 2.61
N GLY A 621 14.60 24.16 3.05
CA GLY A 621 13.39 23.86 2.28
C GLY A 621 12.94 25.02 1.39
N MET A 622 13.40 25.03 0.14
CA MET A 622 12.99 26.05 -0.86
C MET A 622 11.49 26.06 -1.12
N HIS A 623 10.82 24.92 -0.96
CA HIS A 623 9.38 24.84 -1.15
C HIS A 623 8.52 25.39 0.01
N LYS A 624 9.16 25.87 1.08
CA LYS A 624 8.47 26.54 2.18
C LYS A 624 8.37 28.04 1.93
N MET A 625 9.41 28.76 2.34
CA MET A 625 9.55 30.22 2.18
C MET A 625 10.41 30.60 0.97
N GLY A 626 10.87 29.63 0.19
CA GLY A 626 11.82 29.85 -0.89
C GLY A 626 11.19 30.13 -2.24
N LEU A 627 9.86 30.29 -2.33
CA LEU A 627 9.16 30.65 -3.56
C LEU A 627 9.30 29.63 -4.72
N VAL A 628 9.51 28.35 -4.39
CA VAL A 628 9.69 27.27 -5.36
C VAL A 628 8.62 26.19 -5.14
N SER A 629 8.08 25.60 -6.20
CA SER A 629 7.06 24.55 -6.09
C SER A 629 7.57 23.32 -5.31
N MET A 630 6.66 22.68 -4.56
CA MET A 630 6.94 21.39 -3.92
C MET A 630 7.20 20.30 -4.98
N SER A 631 8.10 19.35 -4.74
CA SER A 631 8.97 19.19 -3.57
C SER A 631 10.42 19.61 -3.87
N THR A 632 10.95 20.61 -3.15
CA THR A 632 12.33 21.12 -3.35
C THR A 632 13.00 21.47 -2.02
N VAL A 633 13.93 20.64 -1.54
CA VAL A 633 14.80 20.87 -0.36
C VAL A 633 16.24 20.72 -0.80
N ILE A 634 17.17 21.47 -0.23
CA ILE A 634 18.60 21.34 -0.56
C ILE A 634 19.34 20.91 0.70
N LEU A 635 20.06 19.80 0.60
CA LEU A 635 21.00 19.33 1.60
C LEU A 635 22.40 19.80 1.20
N PHE A 636 22.95 20.74 1.95
CA PHE A 636 24.35 21.14 1.84
C PHE A 636 25.19 20.28 2.78
N VAL A 637 26.32 19.79 2.29
CA VAL A 637 27.25 18.93 3.02
C VAL A 637 28.65 19.50 2.84
N ARG A 638 29.41 19.57 3.93
CA ARG A 638 30.78 20.06 3.93
C ARG A 638 31.74 19.10 3.23
N ASP A 639 31.46 17.81 3.33
CA ASP A 639 32.17 16.73 2.66
C ASP A 639 31.16 15.71 2.12
N LEU A 640 31.01 15.65 0.80
CA LEU A 640 30.10 14.71 0.14
C LEU A 640 30.59 13.27 0.20
N LYS A 641 31.89 13.04 0.45
CA LYS A 641 32.44 11.69 0.40
C LYS A 641 31.75 10.73 1.38
N PRO A 642 31.55 11.04 2.68
CA PRO A 642 30.78 10.17 3.59
C PRO A 642 29.35 9.86 3.12
N VAL A 643 28.72 10.76 2.35
CA VAL A 643 27.38 10.56 1.81
C VAL A 643 27.43 9.56 0.65
N THR A 644 28.28 9.82 -0.36
CA THR A 644 28.43 8.93 -1.51
C THR A 644 28.93 7.57 -1.07
N ASP A 645 29.94 7.52 -0.21
CA ASP A 645 30.47 6.29 0.36
C ASP A 645 29.38 5.42 1.00
N ALA A 646 28.41 6.04 1.69
CA ALA A 646 27.34 5.34 2.37
C ALA A 646 26.21 4.86 1.46
N LEU A 647 26.00 5.51 0.32
CA LEU A 647 24.83 5.32 -0.55
C LEU A 647 25.17 4.77 -1.95
N THR A 648 26.43 4.81 -2.36
CA THR A 648 26.86 4.32 -3.68
C THR A 648 26.63 2.83 -3.79
N ILE A 649 25.77 2.47 -4.73
CA ILE A 649 25.61 1.13 -5.27
C ILE A 649 25.51 1.30 -6.78
N THR A 650 26.59 1.03 -7.51
CA THR A 650 26.64 1.15 -8.97
C THR A 650 26.65 -0.24 -9.61
N PRO A 651 25.48 -0.83 -9.89
CA PRO A 651 25.37 -2.04 -10.71
C PRO A 651 25.86 -1.79 -12.14
N GLU A 652 26.18 -2.86 -12.86
CA GLU A 652 26.83 -2.77 -14.18
C GLU A 652 26.03 -1.92 -15.19
N TYR A 653 24.69 -2.01 -15.17
CA TYR A 653 23.82 -1.24 -16.07
C TYR A 653 23.83 0.28 -15.84
N LEU A 654 24.42 0.76 -14.74
CA LEU A 654 24.59 2.19 -14.45
C LEU A 654 26.02 2.68 -14.67
N ARG A 655 26.96 1.78 -15.00
CA ARG A 655 28.36 2.16 -15.28
C ARG A 655 28.46 2.89 -16.60
N ASN A 656 29.23 3.98 -16.59
CA ASN A 656 29.54 4.77 -17.77
C ASN A 656 30.88 5.46 -17.56
N LYS A 657 31.50 5.88 -18.67
CA LYS A 657 32.85 6.49 -18.64
C LYS A 657 32.94 7.75 -17.78
N ALA A 658 31.86 8.53 -17.70
CA ALA A 658 31.86 9.75 -16.89
C ALA A 658 31.88 9.41 -15.40
N THR A 659 31.00 8.51 -14.95
CA THR A 659 30.97 7.97 -13.58
C THR A 659 32.32 7.33 -13.20
N ASP A 660 32.85 6.45 -14.04
CA ASP A 660 34.10 5.71 -13.76
C ASP A 660 35.33 6.63 -13.73
N SER A 661 35.26 7.79 -14.39
CA SER A 661 36.34 8.79 -14.32
C SER A 661 36.44 9.50 -12.97
N GLY A 662 35.38 9.44 -12.14
CA GLY A 662 35.27 10.18 -10.89
C GLY A 662 35.17 11.70 -11.05
N GLN A 663 35.02 12.20 -12.28
CA GLN A 663 34.97 13.64 -12.58
C GLN A 663 33.56 14.24 -12.46
N VAL A 664 32.52 13.40 -12.36
CA VAL A 664 31.13 13.81 -12.26
C VAL A 664 30.52 13.34 -10.93
N LEU A 665 29.55 14.10 -10.44
CA LEU A 665 28.75 13.70 -9.28
C LEU A 665 27.47 13.04 -9.75
N ASP A 666 27.31 11.75 -9.45
CA ASP A 666 26.06 11.05 -9.69
C ASP A 666 25.12 11.24 -8.51
N PHE A 667 24.05 12.01 -8.72
CA PHE A 667 23.13 12.37 -7.64
C PHE A 667 22.34 11.19 -7.06
N LYS A 668 22.27 10.04 -7.76
CA LYS A 668 21.75 8.77 -7.19
C LYS A 668 22.51 8.36 -5.92
N ASP A 669 23.80 8.71 -5.82
CA ASP A 669 24.65 8.35 -4.68
C ASP A 669 24.54 9.37 -3.54
N CYS A 670 23.65 10.35 -3.67
CA CYS A 670 23.46 11.43 -2.69
C CYS A 670 22.06 11.42 -2.06
N GLY A 671 21.21 10.44 -2.38
CA GLY A 671 19.83 10.32 -1.89
C GLY A 671 19.39 8.85 -1.81
N ILE A 672 18.14 8.59 -1.41
CA ILE A 672 17.64 7.22 -1.26
C ILE A 672 17.14 6.65 -2.59
N GLY A 673 16.50 7.49 -3.41
CA GLY A 673 15.93 7.06 -4.69
C GLY A 673 16.95 7.04 -5.83
N LEU A 674 16.83 6.04 -6.72
CA LEU A 674 17.58 5.99 -7.97
C LEU A 674 17.09 7.10 -8.92
N GLY A 675 15.82 7.05 -9.34
CA GLY A 675 15.22 8.06 -10.21
C GLY A 675 14.99 9.38 -9.49
N ARG A 676 15.33 10.50 -10.16
CA ARG A 676 15.24 11.86 -9.58
C ARG A 676 14.49 12.81 -10.51
N HIS A 677 13.64 13.64 -9.91
CA HIS A 677 12.98 14.74 -10.61
C HIS A 677 13.96 15.91 -10.82
N PHE A 678 14.08 16.40 -12.05
CA PHE A 678 15.01 17.47 -12.41
C PHE A 678 14.51 18.84 -11.89
N SER A 679 14.74 19.12 -10.61
CA SER A 679 14.09 20.22 -9.88
C SER A 679 14.87 21.54 -9.87
N SER A 680 16.15 21.53 -10.25
CA SER A 680 16.99 22.74 -10.28
C SER A 680 16.50 23.85 -11.23
N PRO A 681 15.81 23.59 -12.37
CA PRO A 681 15.24 24.65 -13.17
C PRO A 681 14.20 25.50 -12.42
N LYS A 682 13.48 24.93 -11.45
CA LYS A 682 12.51 25.69 -10.62
C LYS A 682 13.19 26.82 -9.84
N ILE A 683 14.35 26.51 -9.25
CA ILE A 683 15.20 27.48 -8.55
C ILE A 683 15.78 28.49 -9.54
N PHE A 684 16.27 28.02 -10.68
CA PHE A 684 16.85 28.86 -11.73
C PHE A 684 15.86 29.94 -12.19
N TYR A 685 14.62 29.54 -12.53
CA TYR A 685 13.58 30.46 -12.98
C TYR A 685 13.20 31.48 -11.92
N MET A 686 13.01 31.03 -10.67
CA MET A 686 12.70 31.92 -9.55
C MET A 686 13.82 32.95 -9.33
N LEU A 687 15.07 32.52 -9.19
CA LEU A 687 16.20 33.44 -8.94
C LEU A 687 16.50 34.34 -10.13
N LYS A 688 16.32 33.85 -11.37
CA LYS A 688 16.50 34.68 -12.57
C LYS A 688 15.42 35.75 -12.71
N SER A 689 14.19 35.47 -12.30
CA SER A 689 13.08 36.44 -12.37
C SER A 689 13.13 37.45 -11.21
N TYR A 690 13.31 36.98 -9.98
CA TYR A 690 13.24 37.83 -8.78
C TYR A 690 14.59 38.48 -8.43
N GLY A 691 15.70 37.83 -8.81
CA GLY A 691 17.02 38.19 -8.32
C GLY A 691 17.19 37.93 -6.81
N ALA A 692 18.43 38.04 -6.34
CA ALA A 692 18.75 37.91 -4.92
C ALA A 692 18.04 38.98 -4.07
N ASP A 693 17.95 40.21 -4.57
CA ASP A 693 17.34 41.32 -3.83
C ASP A 693 15.82 41.23 -3.76
N GLY A 694 15.15 40.80 -4.85
CA GLY A 694 13.70 40.53 -4.80
C GLY A 694 13.37 39.37 -3.86
N PHE A 695 14.21 38.33 -3.83
CA PHE A 695 14.07 37.23 -2.88
C PHE A 695 14.23 37.70 -1.42
N ARG A 696 15.28 38.50 -1.13
CA ARG A 696 15.48 39.11 0.20
C ARG A 696 14.30 39.98 0.62
N GLU A 697 13.79 40.79 -0.31
CA GLU A 697 12.66 41.67 -0.03
C GLU A 697 11.37 40.89 0.27
N HIS A 698 11.14 39.76 -0.40
CA HIS A 698 10.03 38.85 -0.06
C HIS A 698 10.11 38.37 1.40
N ILE A 699 11.29 37.95 1.86
CA ILE A 699 11.50 37.53 3.25
C ILE A 699 11.28 38.71 4.21
N ARG A 700 11.89 39.87 3.96
CA ARG A 700 11.71 41.08 4.77
C ARG A 700 10.24 41.48 4.89
N LYS A 701 9.51 41.46 3.78
CA LYS A 701 8.08 41.80 3.77
C LYS A 701 7.26 40.84 4.62
N SER A 702 7.57 39.54 4.56
CA SER A 702 6.90 38.54 5.40
C SER A 702 7.16 38.77 6.89
N ILE A 703 8.38 39.18 7.26
CA ILE A 703 8.72 39.57 8.63
C ILE A 703 7.96 40.84 9.05
N ARG A 704 7.94 41.89 8.22
CA ARG A 704 7.16 43.12 8.50
C ARG A 704 5.68 42.85 8.71
N LEU A 705 5.08 41.94 7.94
CA LEU A 705 3.69 41.51 8.16
C LEU A 705 3.51 40.78 9.50
N GLY A 706 4.47 39.93 9.88
CA GLY A 706 4.50 39.30 11.20
C GLY A 706 4.61 40.31 12.34
N GLU A 707 5.39 41.38 12.16
CA GLU A 707 5.48 42.48 13.13
C GLU A 707 4.19 43.27 13.24
N VAL A 708 3.49 43.53 12.14
CA VAL A 708 2.15 44.16 12.17
C VAL A 708 1.18 43.30 12.97
N PHE A 709 1.13 41.99 12.68
CA PHE A 709 0.29 41.06 13.44
C PHE A 709 0.65 41.05 14.93
N ARG A 710 1.94 41.02 15.26
CA ARG A 710 2.43 41.07 16.64
C ARG A 710 1.95 42.33 17.36
N ARG A 711 2.06 43.51 16.74
CA ARG A 711 1.57 44.77 17.34
C ARG A 711 0.07 44.75 17.59
N LEU A 712 -0.71 44.12 16.71
CA LEU A 712 -2.16 43.97 16.90
C LEU A 712 -2.47 43.06 18.10
N ILE A 713 -1.72 41.96 18.26
CA ILE A 713 -1.86 41.05 19.41
C ILE A 713 -1.41 41.73 20.71
N GLU A 714 -0.30 42.47 20.69
CA GLU A 714 0.23 43.18 21.86
C GLU A 714 -0.64 44.37 22.26
N ALA A 715 -1.42 44.95 21.34
CA ALA A 715 -2.35 46.04 21.62
C ALA A 715 -3.68 45.59 22.26
N ASP A 716 -4.00 44.30 22.22
CA ASP A 716 -5.21 43.72 22.83
C ASP A 716 -4.86 42.94 24.10
N ASP A 717 -5.25 43.49 25.25
CA ASP A 717 -5.02 42.91 26.59
C ASP A 717 -5.64 41.51 26.79
N SER A 718 -6.50 41.06 25.86
CA SER A 718 -7.09 39.73 25.88
C SER A 718 -6.09 38.64 25.48
N PHE A 719 -4.99 39.00 24.81
CA PHE A 719 -3.98 38.05 24.33
C PHE A 719 -2.65 38.21 25.07
N GLU A 720 -1.84 37.16 24.99
CA GLU A 720 -0.43 37.22 25.32
C GLU A 720 0.40 36.52 24.24
N VAL A 721 1.57 37.08 23.96
CA VAL A 721 2.62 36.42 23.21
C VAL A 721 3.39 35.52 24.18
N VAL A 722 3.35 34.19 23.95
CA VAL A 722 3.80 33.20 24.94
C VAL A 722 5.30 32.97 24.89
N TYR A 723 5.87 32.99 23.69
CA TYR A 723 7.30 32.79 23.44
C TYR A 723 7.83 33.91 22.57
N LYS A 724 9.13 34.21 22.69
CA LYS A 724 9.82 35.21 21.87
C LYS A 724 9.51 34.95 20.39
N PRO A 725 8.80 35.85 19.70
CA PRO A 725 8.48 35.63 18.30
C PRO A 725 9.73 35.72 17.43
N ARG A 726 9.78 34.88 16.40
CA ARG A 726 10.96 34.61 15.56
C ARG A 726 10.60 34.85 14.10
N MET A 727 11.33 35.77 13.45
CA MET A 727 11.09 36.15 12.06
C MET A 727 9.61 36.50 11.84
N SER A 728 8.89 35.78 10.96
CA SER A 728 7.46 36.01 10.71
C SER A 728 6.51 35.12 11.53
N LEU A 729 7.02 34.36 12.50
CA LEU A 729 6.25 33.45 13.34
C LEU A 729 5.96 34.07 14.72
N THR A 730 4.68 34.08 15.10
CA THR A 730 4.22 34.50 16.43
C THR A 730 3.43 33.37 17.09
N VAL A 731 3.76 33.06 18.35
CA VAL A 731 3.03 32.11 19.19
C VAL A 731 2.30 32.89 20.28
N PHE A 732 0.98 32.76 20.31
CA PHE A 732 0.11 33.58 21.15
C PHE A 732 -1.06 32.76 21.67
N ARG A 733 -1.73 33.28 22.70
CA ARG A 733 -2.91 32.66 23.28
C ARG A 733 -3.78 33.71 24.00
N LEU A 734 -5.01 33.37 24.34
CA LEU A 734 -5.85 34.16 25.23
C LEU A 734 -5.28 34.14 26.65
N LYS A 735 -5.26 35.31 27.29
CA LYS A 735 -4.72 35.57 28.63
C LYS A 735 -5.79 35.56 29.74
N ARG A 736 -7.08 35.48 29.40
CA ARG A 736 -8.19 35.57 30.36
C ARG A 736 -8.41 34.24 31.12
N GLY A 737 -8.47 34.25 32.44
CA GLY A 737 -8.68 33.06 33.28
C GLY A 737 -8.39 33.31 34.76
N ASP A 738 -8.59 32.32 35.64
CA ASP A 738 -8.29 32.41 37.07
C ASP A 738 -6.77 32.30 37.41
N GLY A 739 -5.93 32.20 36.38
CA GLY A 739 -4.48 32.09 36.48
C GLY A 739 -3.94 30.65 36.48
N LYS A 740 -4.78 29.62 36.51
CA LYS A 740 -4.33 28.21 36.44
C LYS A 740 -4.09 27.76 35.00
N GLU A 741 -2.94 27.14 34.75
CA GLU A 741 -2.48 26.74 33.41
C GLU A 741 -3.45 25.76 32.72
N ASP A 742 -4.03 24.80 33.44
CA ASP A 742 -5.01 23.86 32.88
C ASP A 742 -6.28 24.55 32.36
N GLN A 743 -6.76 25.57 33.07
CA GLN A 743 -7.94 26.33 32.64
C GLN A 743 -7.61 27.23 31.44
N LEU A 744 -6.43 27.85 31.43
CA LEU A 744 -5.95 28.62 30.26
C LEU A 744 -5.80 27.72 29.03
N ASN A 745 -5.35 26.47 29.21
CA ASN A 745 -5.27 25.50 28.14
C ASN A 745 -6.64 25.11 27.60
N GLU A 746 -7.62 24.81 28.46
CA GLU A 746 -9.00 24.53 28.02
C GLU A 746 -9.65 25.72 27.32
N LEU A 747 -9.44 26.94 27.83
CA LEU A 747 -9.90 28.15 27.16
C LEU A 747 -9.29 28.27 25.75
N ASN A 748 -7.99 28.04 25.62
CA ASN A 748 -7.31 28.17 24.33
C ASN A 748 -7.63 27.02 23.36
N LYS A 749 -7.99 25.84 23.86
CA LYS A 749 -8.59 24.76 23.05
C LYS A 749 -9.95 25.18 22.50
N LEU A 750 -10.80 25.80 23.32
CA LEU A 750 -12.09 26.34 22.88
C LEU A 750 -11.91 27.49 21.88
N PHE A 751 -10.97 28.39 22.14
CA PHE A 751 -10.60 29.46 21.21
C PHE A 751 -10.16 28.90 19.86
N TYR A 752 -9.26 27.91 19.86
CA TYR A 752 -8.84 27.25 18.64
C TYR A 752 -9.99 26.48 17.97
N ALA A 753 -10.87 25.81 18.71
CA ALA A 753 -12.05 25.16 18.16
C ALA A 753 -12.99 26.16 17.46
N ASN A 754 -13.15 27.36 18.01
CA ASN A 754 -13.90 28.45 17.35
C ASN A 754 -13.20 28.95 16.09
N LEU A 755 -11.86 29.02 16.07
CA LEU A 755 -11.10 29.33 14.85
C LEU A 755 -11.29 28.24 13.79
N VAL A 756 -11.29 26.96 14.19
CA VAL A 756 -11.55 25.81 13.30
C VAL A 756 -12.99 25.82 12.76
N ALA A 757 -13.96 26.32 13.52
CA ALA A 757 -15.33 26.52 13.02
C ALA A 757 -15.40 27.55 11.87
N HIS A 758 -14.37 28.41 11.73
CA HIS A 758 -14.21 29.39 10.65
C HIS A 758 -13.04 29.03 9.72
N LYS A 759 -12.73 27.73 9.62
CA LYS A 759 -11.65 27.20 8.76
C LYS A 759 -11.83 27.54 7.27
N ASP A 760 -13.04 27.87 6.86
CA ASP A 760 -13.39 28.37 5.53
C ASP A 760 -12.84 29.79 5.29
N LYS A 761 -12.61 30.58 6.33
CA LYS A 761 -12.14 31.98 6.23
C LYS A 761 -10.67 32.16 6.58
N VAL A 762 -10.17 31.39 7.53
CA VAL A 762 -8.79 31.49 7.99
C VAL A 762 -8.32 30.13 8.51
N SER A 763 -7.07 29.79 8.24
CA SER A 763 -6.46 28.57 8.78
C SER A 763 -5.24 28.90 9.62
N LEU A 764 -5.19 28.32 10.82
CA LEU A 764 -4.14 28.49 11.81
C LEU A 764 -3.73 27.12 12.36
N THR A 765 -2.63 27.07 13.11
CA THR A 765 -2.18 25.84 13.79
C THR A 765 -2.02 26.07 15.27
N HIS A 766 -2.39 25.08 16.07
CA HIS A 766 -2.05 25.04 17.49
C HIS A 766 -0.74 24.31 17.73
N THR A 767 -0.14 24.55 18.89
CA THR A 767 1.02 23.80 19.40
C THR A 767 0.95 23.70 20.92
N VAL A 768 1.61 22.69 21.49
CA VAL A 768 1.77 22.52 22.94
C VAL A 768 3.25 22.51 23.24
N VAL A 769 3.69 23.48 24.04
CA VAL A 769 5.11 23.63 24.42
C VAL A 769 5.15 23.91 25.91
N ASN A 770 5.99 23.17 26.65
CA ASN A 770 6.11 23.25 28.11
C ASN A 770 4.75 23.19 28.83
N GLY A 771 3.84 22.34 28.34
CA GLY A 771 2.49 22.17 28.89
C GLY A 771 1.51 23.30 28.54
N LYS A 772 1.91 24.32 27.78
CA LYS A 772 1.06 25.46 27.37
C LYS A 772 0.46 25.24 25.99
N TYR A 773 -0.86 25.22 25.88
CA TYR A 773 -1.60 25.17 24.63
C TYR A 773 -1.67 26.57 24.00
N CYS A 774 -1.12 26.70 22.80
CA CYS A 774 -0.96 27.99 22.11
C CYS A 774 -1.44 27.90 20.67
N VAL A 775 -1.74 29.05 20.08
CA VAL A 775 -1.98 29.21 18.65
C VAL A 775 -0.74 29.84 18.02
N SER A 776 -0.43 29.45 16.78
CA SER A 776 0.71 29.98 16.03
C SER A 776 0.25 30.53 14.69
N VAL A 777 0.77 31.72 14.35
CA VAL A 777 0.58 32.39 13.07
C VAL A 777 1.93 32.55 12.41
N LYS A 778 2.01 32.22 11.12
CA LYS A 778 3.20 32.44 10.30
C LYS A 778 2.78 33.40 9.18
N SER A 779 3.21 34.65 9.27
CA SER A 779 2.85 35.67 8.28
C SER A 779 3.71 35.55 7.03
N VAL A 780 3.08 35.60 5.86
CA VAL A 780 3.74 35.34 4.58
C VAL A 780 3.13 36.19 3.48
N PHE A 781 3.98 36.77 2.64
CA PHE A 781 3.53 37.47 1.45
C PHE A 781 3.40 36.51 0.25
N GLY A 782 2.18 36.27 -0.24
CA GLY A 782 1.94 35.63 -1.54
C GLY A 782 1.93 36.67 -2.67
N GLY A 783 2.76 36.51 -3.71
CA GLY A 783 2.76 37.42 -4.88
C GLY A 783 1.41 37.40 -5.60
N SER A 784 0.74 38.54 -5.85
CA SER A 784 1.09 39.43 -6.96
C SER A 784 0.72 40.90 -6.66
N LYS A 785 1.73 41.74 -6.45
CA LYS A 785 1.62 43.18 -6.74
C LYS A 785 2.90 43.62 -7.46
N LYS A 786 2.78 43.87 -8.77
CA LYS A 786 3.32 45.11 -9.33
C LYS A 786 2.15 46.09 -9.28
N SER A 787 2.10 46.93 -8.26
CA SER A 787 1.44 48.23 -8.43
C SER A 787 2.27 49.26 -7.69
N SER A 788 2.55 50.31 -8.42
CA SER A 788 3.27 51.51 -8.09
C SER A 788 2.46 52.40 -7.13
N ASP A 789 2.10 51.88 -5.95
CA ASP A 789 1.47 52.68 -4.89
C ASP A 789 2.11 52.30 -3.56
N ASP A 790 3.30 52.86 -3.35
CA ASP A 790 3.97 53.03 -2.06
C ASP A 790 3.54 54.33 -1.36
N ASN A 791 2.35 54.86 -1.67
CA ASN A 791 1.78 56.03 -1.02
C ASN A 791 0.32 55.75 -0.66
N ASP A 792 0.06 55.14 0.50
CA ASP A 792 -1.09 55.50 1.33
C ASP A 792 -0.95 54.84 2.70
N ASP A 793 -0.26 55.55 3.59
CA ASP A 793 -0.57 55.54 5.01
C ASP A 793 -2.00 56.10 5.18
N ASN A 794 -2.85 55.39 5.94
CA ASN A 794 -4.24 55.71 6.31
C ASN A 794 -5.33 55.45 5.25
N GLN A 795 -5.98 54.29 5.33
CA GLN A 795 -7.44 54.22 5.16
C GLN A 795 -8.04 52.93 5.75
N THR A 796 -8.86 53.10 6.78
CA THR A 796 -9.72 52.11 7.42
C THR A 796 -10.83 51.66 6.46
N MET A 797 -10.90 50.36 6.13
CA MET A 797 -12.04 49.76 5.41
C MET A 797 -12.97 49.03 6.38
N GLN A 798 -14.23 49.48 6.48
CA GLN A 798 -15.38 48.74 6.99
C GLN A 798 -16.17 48.16 5.80
N PRO A 799 -16.72 46.93 5.87
CA PRO A 799 -17.53 46.37 4.79
C PRO A 799 -19.05 46.72 4.91
N PRO A 800 -19.79 46.81 3.79
CA PRO A 800 -21.16 47.30 3.72
C PRO A 800 -22.22 46.18 3.73
N ALA A 801 -23.47 46.56 4.02
CA ALA A 801 -24.60 45.66 4.18
C ALA A 801 -25.70 45.90 3.13
N ALA A 802 -26.49 44.85 2.84
CA ALA A 802 -27.62 44.90 1.91
C ALA A 802 -28.78 43.98 2.35
N GLN A 803 -29.98 44.57 2.43
CA GLN A 803 -31.30 43.97 2.71
C GLN A 803 -32.12 43.69 1.44
N LEU A 804 -32.86 42.57 1.40
CA LEU A 804 -34.07 42.35 0.56
C LEU A 804 -35.08 41.44 1.30
N GLU A 805 -36.40 41.70 1.17
CA GLU A 805 -37.51 40.86 1.68
C GLU A 805 -38.47 40.32 0.56
N PRO A 806 -39.05 39.10 0.70
CA PRO A 806 -40.09 38.52 -0.19
C PRO A 806 -41.47 38.15 0.49
N PRO A 807 -42.51 37.66 -0.26
CA PRO A 807 -43.94 37.67 0.10
C PRO A 807 -44.53 36.39 0.77
N LYS A 808 -45.81 36.49 1.22
CA LYS A 808 -46.54 35.68 2.23
C LYS A 808 -47.03 34.27 1.77
N ASP A 809 -47.04 33.33 2.74
CA ASP A 809 -47.53 31.94 2.73
C ASP A 809 -46.62 30.85 2.10
N THR A 810 -45.33 31.12 2.08
CA THR A 810 -44.31 30.11 1.77
C THR A 810 -44.08 29.18 2.99
N PRO A 811 -43.95 27.86 2.81
CA PRO A 811 -43.48 26.96 3.87
C PRO A 811 -42.03 27.31 4.22
N ILE A 812 -41.77 27.58 5.50
CA ILE A 812 -40.46 27.99 6.02
C ILE A 812 -39.99 26.91 6.99
N THR A 813 -38.87 26.26 6.72
CA THR A 813 -38.29 25.29 7.66
C THR A 813 -37.71 26.00 8.90
N PRO A 814 -37.59 25.33 10.06
CA PRO A 814 -36.96 25.94 11.25
C PRO A 814 -35.54 26.47 11.01
N ALA A 815 -34.77 25.81 10.12
CA ALA A 815 -33.44 26.26 9.73
C ALA A 815 -33.49 27.56 8.91
N GLU A 816 -34.45 27.68 7.98
CA GLU A 816 -34.67 28.93 7.23
C GLU A 816 -35.18 30.05 8.14
N LEU A 817 -36.08 29.76 9.08
CA LEU A 817 -36.55 30.73 10.07
C LEU A 817 -35.40 31.29 10.92
N SER A 818 -34.45 30.44 11.33
CA SER A 818 -33.29 30.84 12.15
C SER A 818 -32.32 31.81 11.47
N GLN A 819 -32.42 31.96 10.16
CA GLN A 819 -31.63 32.91 9.38
C GLN A 819 -32.24 34.33 9.35
N HIS A 820 -33.42 34.51 9.94
CA HIS A 820 -34.19 35.77 9.98
C HIS A 820 -34.32 36.29 11.43
N ASP A 821 -33.20 36.40 12.15
CA ASP A 821 -33.13 36.90 13.53
C ASP A 821 -32.74 38.38 13.65
N GLY A 822 -32.63 39.09 12.53
CA GLY A 822 -32.15 40.47 12.47
C GLY A 822 -30.64 40.65 12.33
N SER A 823 -29.86 39.57 12.33
CA SER A 823 -28.41 39.64 12.10
C SER A 823 -28.09 39.93 10.62
N ASN A 824 -26.98 40.63 10.36
CA ASN A 824 -26.51 41.03 9.01
C ASN A 824 -27.53 41.82 8.17
N GLU A 825 -28.22 42.76 8.83
CA GLU A 825 -29.35 43.50 8.28
C GLU A 825 -30.48 42.61 7.77
N LYS A 826 -30.53 41.30 8.00
CA LYS A 826 -31.66 40.50 7.52
C LYS A 826 -32.97 40.86 8.24
N PRO A 827 -34.13 40.53 7.64
CA PRO A 827 -35.42 40.63 8.29
C PRO A 827 -35.47 39.94 9.66
N ILE A 828 -36.23 40.49 10.60
CA ILE A 828 -36.53 39.87 11.89
C ILE A 828 -37.88 39.18 11.80
N TYR A 829 -37.87 37.86 11.75
CA TYR A 829 -39.06 37.03 11.75
C TYR A 829 -39.23 36.34 13.11
N VAL A 830 -40.47 36.25 13.57
CA VAL A 830 -40.82 35.50 14.78
C VAL A 830 -41.96 34.56 14.43
N ALA A 831 -41.82 33.28 14.74
CA ALA A 831 -42.92 32.33 14.58
C ALA A 831 -43.71 32.20 15.89
N ILE A 832 -45.04 32.19 15.77
CA ILE A 832 -45.97 31.94 16.88
C ILE A 832 -47.01 30.94 16.40
N LYS A 833 -47.14 29.83 17.12
CA LYS A 833 -47.92 28.63 16.76
C LYS A 833 -47.65 28.19 15.32
N GLY A 834 -46.38 28.20 14.90
CA GLY A 834 -45.95 27.87 13.54
C GLY A 834 -46.35 28.87 12.45
N THR A 835 -46.93 30.02 12.76
CA THR A 835 -47.14 31.11 11.77
C THR A 835 -46.01 32.14 11.90
N VAL A 836 -45.33 32.46 10.80
CA VAL A 836 -44.17 33.35 10.79
C VAL A 836 -44.61 34.79 10.51
N PHE A 837 -44.27 35.72 11.39
CA PHE A 837 -44.57 37.14 11.26
C PHE A 837 -43.28 37.96 11.07
N ASP A 838 -43.30 38.87 10.09
CA ASP A 838 -42.28 39.89 9.93
C ASP A 838 -42.47 41.02 10.94
N VAL A 839 -41.52 41.09 11.88
CA VAL A 839 -41.46 42.10 12.93
C VAL A 839 -40.27 43.05 12.74
N THR A 840 -39.65 43.08 11.56
CA THR A 840 -38.47 43.90 11.24
C THR A 840 -38.68 45.38 11.54
N LYS A 841 -39.90 45.90 11.32
CA LYS A 841 -40.30 47.28 11.68
C LYS A 841 -40.26 47.58 13.19
N LYS A 842 -40.00 46.58 14.03
CA LYS A 842 -39.84 46.64 15.49
C LYS A 842 -38.50 46.06 15.95
N ALA A 843 -37.44 46.30 15.17
CA ALA A 843 -36.06 45.96 15.54
C ALA A 843 -35.58 46.62 16.85
N ASP A 844 -36.22 47.70 17.29
CA ASP A 844 -36.01 48.33 18.60
C ASP A 844 -36.37 47.40 19.78
N MET A 845 -37.23 46.40 19.55
CA MET A 845 -37.65 45.41 20.56
C MET A 845 -37.12 43.99 20.31
N TYR A 846 -37.05 43.56 19.05
CA TYR A 846 -36.68 42.18 18.68
C TYR A 846 -35.24 42.06 18.11
N GLY A 847 -34.55 43.18 17.86
CA GLY A 847 -33.16 43.17 17.37
C GLY A 847 -32.12 42.79 18.43
N ALA A 848 -30.90 42.45 18.02
CA ALA A 848 -29.84 41.97 18.90
C ALA A 848 -29.64 42.84 20.16
N GLY A 849 -29.66 42.21 21.34
CA GLY A 849 -29.51 42.88 22.63
C GLY A 849 -30.73 43.65 23.13
N LYS A 850 -31.88 43.55 22.45
CA LYS A 850 -33.17 44.11 22.89
C LYS A 850 -33.99 43.07 23.65
N SER A 851 -34.99 43.55 24.38
CA SER A 851 -35.71 42.75 25.38
C SER A 851 -36.34 41.48 24.82
N TYR A 852 -36.76 41.45 23.55
CA TYR A 852 -37.42 40.31 22.93
C TYR A 852 -36.55 39.61 21.87
N ASN A 853 -35.25 39.90 21.82
CA ASN A 853 -34.34 39.33 20.83
C ASN A 853 -34.26 37.80 20.86
N ILE A 854 -34.51 37.20 22.03
CA ILE A 854 -34.49 35.75 22.20
C ILE A 854 -35.49 35.01 21.30
N PHE A 855 -36.52 35.68 20.78
CA PHE A 855 -37.52 35.12 19.87
C PHE A 855 -37.22 35.34 18.39
N ALA A 856 -36.24 36.19 18.07
CA ALA A 856 -35.87 36.50 16.70
C ALA A 856 -35.33 35.25 15.98
N GLY A 857 -35.84 34.96 14.78
CA GLY A 857 -35.51 33.77 13.99
C GLY A 857 -35.96 32.45 14.61
N LYS A 858 -36.81 32.48 15.64
CA LYS A 858 -37.26 31.27 16.34
C LYS A 858 -38.77 31.19 16.41
N ASP A 859 -39.29 30.00 16.68
CA ASP A 859 -40.67 29.86 17.13
C ASP A 859 -40.70 30.11 18.65
N GLY A 860 -41.22 31.28 19.03
CA GLY A 860 -41.25 31.76 20.40
C GLY A 860 -42.46 31.29 21.18
N SER A 861 -43.25 30.34 20.65
CA SER A 861 -44.55 29.96 21.22
C SER A 861 -44.49 29.62 22.70
N ARG A 862 -43.51 28.80 23.11
CA ARG A 862 -43.37 28.38 24.50
C ARG A 862 -43.02 29.56 25.41
N GLY A 863 -41.95 30.30 25.08
CA GLY A 863 -41.51 31.44 25.88
C GLY A 863 -42.54 32.57 25.96
N LEU A 864 -43.28 32.87 24.89
CA LEU A 864 -44.35 33.88 24.91
C LEU A 864 -45.55 33.44 25.77
N GLY A 865 -45.93 32.15 25.73
CA GLY A 865 -46.97 31.60 26.60
C GLY A 865 -46.59 31.64 28.09
N MET A 866 -45.32 31.38 28.40
CA MET A 866 -44.77 31.45 29.76
C MET A 866 -44.38 32.87 30.19
N SER A 867 -44.45 33.86 29.28
CA SER A 867 -43.86 35.19 29.46
C SER A 867 -42.38 35.15 29.87
N SER A 868 -41.67 34.12 29.41
CA SER A 868 -40.26 33.85 29.70
C SER A 868 -39.37 34.44 28.62
N LEU A 869 -38.32 35.16 29.04
CA LEU A 869 -37.25 35.64 28.19
C LEU A 869 -35.99 34.76 28.25
N ASN A 870 -36.12 33.54 28.78
CA ASN A 870 -35.04 32.56 28.79
C ASN A 870 -34.86 31.96 27.37
N PRO A 871 -33.65 32.01 26.80
CA PRO A 871 -33.38 31.46 25.47
C PRO A 871 -33.74 29.98 25.30
N ALA A 872 -33.71 29.18 26.37
CA ALA A 872 -34.10 27.77 26.34
C ALA A 872 -35.61 27.56 26.10
N ASP A 873 -36.44 28.56 26.42
CA ASP A 873 -37.88 28.52 26.23
C ASP A 873 -38.30 29.08 24.85
N ALA A 874 -37.37 29.62 24.06
CA ALA A 874 -37.62 30.11 22.70
C ALA A 874 -37.62 28.95 21.68
N VAL A 875 -38.52 27.98 21.91
CA VAL A 875 -38.68 26.76 21.12
C VAL A 875 -40.12 26.57 20.68
N ALA A 876 -40.30 25.85 19.57
CA ALA A 876 -41.60 25.56 18.98
C ALA A 876 -42.49 24.63 19.82
N ASP A 877 -41.91 23.91 20.79
CA ASP A 877 -42.64 22.96 21.63
C ASP A 877 -43.30 23.64 22.83
N TYR A 878 -44.58 23.97 22.67
CA TYR A 878 -45.46 24.49 23.72
C TYR A 878 -46.43 23.44 24.27
N SER A 879 -46.21 22.15 23.98
CA SER A 879 -47.14 21.06 24.35
C SER A 879 -47.28 20.84 25.86
N THR A 880 -46.32 21.32 26.66
CA THR A 880 -46.30 21.17 28.12
C THR A 880 -46.75 22.43 28.88
N LEU A 881 -47.30 23.44 28.20
CA LEU A 881 -47.86 24.64 28.86
C LEU A 881 -49.24 24.38 29.49
N GLY A 882 -49.54 25.02 30.62
CA GLY A 882 -50.84 24.94 31.28
C GLY A 882 -51.92 25.84 30.65
N GLU A 883 -53.20 25.67 31.02
CA GLU A 883 -54.34 26.41 30.42
C GLU A 883 -54.19 27.94 30.49
N LYS A 884 -53.66 28.46 31.61
CA LYS A 884 -53.46 29.90 31.81
C LYS A 884 -52.38 30.47 30.89
N GLU A 885 -51.29 29.73 30.69
CA GLU A 885 -50.17 30.09 29.81
C GLU A 885 -50.58 29.98 28.34
N MET A 886 -51.43 29.00 28.02
CA MET A 886 -52.02 28.88 26.70
C MET A 886 -52.95 30.05 26.35
N GLY A 887 -53.73 30.56 27.31
CA GLY A 887 -54.52 31.78 27.10
C GLY A 887 -53.65 33.00 26.75
N VAL A 888 -52.51 33.15 27.42
CA VAL A 888 -51.54 34.23 27.16
C VAL A 888 -50.92 34.09 25.76
N LEU A 889 -50.57 32.87 25.35
CA LEU A 889 -50.04 32.62 24.00
C LEU A 889 -51.06 32.96 22.90
N ASP A 890 -52.34 32.65 23.11
CA ASP A 890 -53.41 32.95 22.15
C ASP A 890 -53.65 34.47 22.00
N ASP A 891 -53.52 35.23 23.08
CA ASP A 891 -53.62 36.69 23.04
C ASP A 891 -52.42 37.33 22.33
N TRP A 892 -51.21 36.80 22.53
CA TRP A 892 -50.04 37.19 21.74
C TRP A 892 -50.21 36.88 20.25
N TYR A 893 -50.74 35.71 19.90
CA TYR A 893 -51.02 35.35 18.50
C TYR A 893 -52.03 36.30 17.85
N LYS A 894 -53.11 36.66 18.55
CA LYS A 894 -54.10 37.67 18.07
C LYS A 894 -53.49 39.06 17.94
N PHE A 895 -52.62 39.46 18.87
CA PHE A 895 -51.91 40.73 18.82
C PHE A 895 -50.98 40.83 17.61
N PHE A 896 -50.18 39.79 17.35
CA PHE A 896 -49.25 39.76 16.21
C PHE A 896 -49.98 39.73 14.87
N SER A 897 -51.05 38.93 14.77
CA SER A 897 -51.83 38.78 13.54
C SER A 897 -52.55 40.06 13.08
N LYS A 898 -52.80 41.02 13.99
CA LYS A 898 -53.38 42.33 13.65
C LYS A 898 -52.35 43.40 13.31
N ARG A 899 -51.08 43.21 13.69
CA ARG A 899 -50.07 44.28 13.71
C ARG A 899 -48.89 44.04 12.77
N TYR A 900 -48.61 42.80 12.42
CA TYR A 900 -47.44 42.41 11.63
C TYR A 900 -47.83 41.60 10.39
N ASN A 901 -46.96 41.62 9.39
CA ASN A 901 -47.18 40.91 8.14
C ASN A 901 -46.83 39.42 8.32
N ILE A 902 -47.73 38.51 7.99
CA ILE A 902 -47.42 37.07 7.92
C ILE A 902 -46.50 36.81 6.73
N VAL A 903 -45.38 36.10 6.88
CA VAL A 903 -44.44 35.83 5.77
C VAL A 903 -44.32 34.34 5.43
N GLY A 904 -44.85 33.44 6.27
CA GLY A 904 -44.86 32.00 5.98
C GLY A 904 -45.37 31.14 7.14
N ARG A 905 -45.24 29.81 7.03
CA ARG A 905 -45.58 28.86 8.11
C ARG A 905 -44.49 27.79 8.32
N VAL A 906 -44.25 27.41 9.58
CA VAL A 906 -43.25 26.41 9.98
C VAL A 906 -43.83 25.00 9.94
N THR A 907 -43.20 24.10 9.18
CA THR A 907 -43.53 22.67 9.09
C THR A 907 -42.75 21.86 10.13
N ILE A 908 -43.41 21.19 11.07
CA ILE A 908 -42.77 20.33 12.10
C ILE A 908 -43.17 18.86 11.90
N ILE A 909 -42.18 17.97 11.77
CA ILE A 909 -42.35 16.50 11.82
C ILE A 909 -41.71 16.00 13.12
N ILE A 910 -42.50 15.42 14.03
CA ILE A 910 -42.01 14.77 15.25
C ILE A 910 -41.36 13.43 14.86
N MET A 911 -40.04 13.28 15.02
CA MET A 911 -39.33 12.01 14.76
C MET A 911 -39.31 11.12 16.01
N ASN A 912 -39.82 9.89 15.89
CA ASN A 912 -39.70 8.84 16.88
C ASN A 912 -38.26 8.26 16.85
N ILE A 913 -37.49 8.42 17.94
CA ILE A 913 -36.07 8.03 18.03
C ILE A 913 -35.95 6.62 18.61
N PRO A 914 -35.46 5.61 17.86
CA PRO A 914 -35.40 4.23 18.37
C PRO A 914 -34.36 4.02 19.47
N LYS A 915 -34.68 3.17 20.44
CA LYS A 915 -33.76 2.73 21.50
C LYS A 915 -33.00 1.47 21.09
N ILE A 916 -31.67 1.51 21.14
CA ILE A 916 -30.79 0.38 20.86
C ILE A 916 -30.01 0.01 22.12
N VAL A 917 -30.01 -1.26 22.50
CA VAL A 917 -29.25 -1.76 23.66
C VAL A 917 -28.08 -2.64 23.20
N LEU A 918 -26.89 -2.35 23.70
CA LEU A 918 -25.65 -3.05 23.38
C LEU A 918 -25.03 -3.68 24.64
N THR A 919 -24.80 -4.99 24.62
CA THR A 919 -24.33 -5.74 25.81
C THR A 919 -22.81 -5.72 26.02
N ARG A 920 -22.05 -5.12 25.10
CA ARG A 920 -20.59 -4.99 25.18
C ARG A 920 -20.09 -3.77 24.42
N PRO A 921 -19.13 -2.98 24.93
CA PRO A 921 -18.56 -1.92 24.11
C PRO A 921 -17.81 -2.54 22.93
N LEU A 922 -17.95 -1.92 21.76
CA LEU A 922 -17.18 -2.28 20.55
C LEU A 922 -15.97 -1.34 20.43
N MET A 923 -15.12 -1.57 19.43
CA MET A 923 -13.95 -0.72 19.18
C MET A 923 -14.37 0.75 18.96
N PRO A 924 -13.59 1.76 19.42
CA PRO A 924 -14.00 3.17 19.39
C PRO A 924 -14.50 3.66 18.02
N GLU A 925 -13.84 3.23 16.96
CA GLU A 925 -14.20 3.56 15.57
C GLU A 925 -15.55 2.98 15.15
N ILE A 926 -15.90 1.79 15.64
CA ILE A 926 -17.20 1.16 15.40
C ILE A 926 -18.27 1.82 16.27
N MET A 927 -17.96 2.15 17.53
CA MET A 927 -18.87 2.89 18.41
C MET A 927 -19.21 4.26 17.85
N ALA A 928 -18.26 4.94 17.20
CA ALA A 928 -18.49 6.23 16.53
C ALA A 928 -19.57 6.16 15.45
N LYS A 929 -19.85 4.98 14.86
CA LYS A 929 -20.90 4.82 13.85
C LYS A 929 -22.31 5.05 14.38
N PHE A 930 -22.57 4.79 15.67
CA PHE A 930 -23.85 5.14 16.28
C PHE A 930 -24.04 6.66 16.39
N SER A 931 -22.95 7.41 16.64
CA SER A 931 -22.97 8.88 16.72
C SER A 931 -22.98 9.54 15.33
N ALA A 932 -22.37 8.89 14.34
CA ALA A 932 -22.33 9.33 12.95
C ALA A 932 -23.56 8.90 12.12
N ALA A 933 -24.49 8.14 12.72
CA ALA A 933 -25.70 7.69 12.04
C ALA A 933 -26.55 8.89 11.59
N THR A 934 -27.04 8.85 10.34
CA THR A 934 -27.87 9.92 9.75
C THR A 934 -29.22 10.10 10.44
N ARG A 935 -29.68 9.07 11.16
CA ARG A 935 -30.90 9.08 11.97
C ARG A 935 -30.50 8.92 13.43
N PRO A 936 -30.97 9.80 14.34
CA PRO A 936 -30.63 9.69 15.75
C PRO A 936 -31.18 8.39 16.33
N VAL A 937 -30.40 7.80 17.25
CA VAL A 937 -30.77 6.62 18.03
C VAL A 937 -30.44 6.87 19.50
N ASN A 938 -31.23 6.32 20.41
CA ASN A 938 -30.92 6.30 21.83
C ASN A 938 -30.12 5.04 22.15
N LEU A 939 -28.79 5.17 22.24
CA LEU A 939 -27.88 4.06 22.52
C LEU A 939 -27.69 3.87 24.02
N VAL A 940 -28.06 2.69 24.53
CA VAL A 940 -27.76 2.24 25.89
C VAL A 940 -26.75 1.11 25.78
N HIS A 941 -25.59 1.21 26.44
CA HIS A 941 -24.57 0.18 26.35
C HIS A 941 -23.93 -0.14 27.70
N TRP A 942 -23.46 -1.37 27.84
CA TRP A 942 -22.64 -1.78 28.96
C TRP A 942 -21.21 -1.26 28.76
N GLU A 943 -20.66 -0.56 29.76
CA GLU A 943 -19.38 0.16 29.60
C GLU A 943 -18.14 -0.73 29.80
N LYS A 944 -18.29 -1.92 30.39
CA LYS A 944 -17.16 -2.79 30.69
C LYS A 944 -16.94 -3.80 29.58
N ASP A 945 -15.67 -4.14 29.32
CA ASP A 945 -15.31 -5.28 28.47
C ASP A 945 -15.48 -6.62 29.21
N SER A 946 -16.65 -6.84 29.81
CA SER A 946 -17.04 -8.06 30.53
C SER A 946 -18.53 -8.35 30.28
N PRO A 947 -19.00 -9.61 30.36
CA PRO A 947 -20.42 -9.91 30.18
C PRO A 947 -21.32 -9.03 31.04
N ALA A 948 -22.32 -8.42 30.40
CA ALA A 948 -23.30 -7.63 31.10
C ALA A 948 -24.08 -8.55 32.06
N PRO A 949 -24.29 -8.17 33.34
CA PRO A 949 -25.12 -8.96 34.24
C PRO A 949 -26.51 -9.17 33.65
N ARG A 950 -27.06 -10.39 33.80
CA ARG A 950 -28.38 -10.71 33.24
C ARG A 950 -29.46 -9.72 33.66
N GLN A 951 -29.45 -9.31 34.93
CA GLN A 951 -30.40 -8.32 35.45
C GLN A 951 -30.25 -6.96 34.75
N TRP A 952 -29.01 -6.51 34.50
CA TRP A 952 -28.76 -5.26 33.78
C TRP A 952 -29.34 -5.30 32.36
N LEU A 953 -29.18 -6.42 31.65
CA LEU A 953 -29.76 -6.57 30.31
C LEU A 953 -31.29 -6.51 30.35
N LEU A 954 -31.93 -7.19 31.32
CA LEU A 954 -33.37 -7.15 31.48
C LEU A 954 -33.87 -5.73 31.77
N ASP A 955 -33.24 -5.02 32.72
CA ASP A 955 -33.64 -3.67 33.11
C ASP A 955 -33.53 -2.67 31.93
N ASN A 956 -32.49 -2.83 31.11
CA ASN A 956 -32.23 -1.90 29.99
C ASN A 956 -32.95 -2.31 28.69
N ALA A 957 -33.35 -3.57 28.53
CA ALA A 957 -34.09 -4.03 27.35
C ALA A 957 -35.52 -3.46 27.28
N VAL A 958 -36.11 -3.02 28.41
CA VAL A 958 -37.47 -2.47 28.46
C VAL A 958 -37.65 -1.33 27.45
N GLY A 959 -38.57 -1.51 26.50
CA GLY A 959 -38.87 -0.51 25.47
C GLY A 959 -37.78 -0.36 24.40
N ALA A 960 -36.87 -1.32 24.27
CA ALA A 960 -35.88 -1.31 23.18
C ALA A 960 -36.55 -1.59 21.83
N ASP A 961 -36.05 -0.93 20.78
CA ASP A 961 -36.41 -1.20 19.39
C ASP A 961 -35.47 -2.23 18.74
N ALA A 962 -34.21 -2.26 19.17
CA ALA A 962 -33.27 -3.28 18.74
C ALA A 962 -32.23 -3.64 19.81
N LEU A 963 -31.72 -4.87 19.76
CA LEU A 963 -30.66 -5.36 20.64
C LEU A 963 -29.43 -5.78 19.82
N LEU A 964 -28.24 -5.39 20.27
CA LEU A 964 -26.97 -5.94 19.81
C LEU A 964 -26.38 -6.80 20.93
N VAL A 965 -26.25 -8.10 20.66
CA VAL A 965 -25.88 -9.11 21.66
C VAL A 965 -24.62 -9.88 21.26
N MET A 966 -23.95 -10.46 22.24
CA MET A 966 -22.80 -11.36 22.08
C MET A 966 -23.25 -12.81 22.20
N LEU A 967 -22.40 -13.76 21.80
CA LEU A 967 -22.69 -15.20 21.90
C LEU A 967 -23.01 -15.67 23.34
N SER A 968 -22.53 -14.96 24.35
CA SER A 968 -22.75 -15.24 25.77
C SER A 968 -24.12 -14.81 26.27
N ASP A 969 -24.83 -13.97 25.53
CA ASP A 969 -26.07 -13.34 25.99
C ASP A 969 -27.26 -14.19 25.55
N LYS A 970 -27.98 -14.76 26.51
CA LYS A 970 -29.12 -15.62 26.22
C LYS A 970 -30.35 -14.81 25.80
N VAL A 971 -30.83 -15.00 24.58
CA VAL A 971 -32.07 -14.40 24.07
C VAL A 971 -33.19 -15.43 24.18
N ASP A 972 -33.84 -15.45 25.35
CA ASP A 972 -34.93 -16.35 25.69
C ASP A 972 -36.26 -15.59 25.88
N LYS A 973 -37.33 -16.34 26.14
CA LYS A 973 -38.67 -15.79 26.37
C LYS A 973 -38.69 -14.66 27.42
N GLN A 974 -37.92 -14.78 28.51
CA GLN A 974 -37.89 -13.76 29.56
C GLN A 974 -37.36 -12.42 29.04
N LEU A 975 -36.26 -12.43 28.28
CA LEU A 975 -35.71 -11.20 27.70
C LEU A 975 -36.68 -10.57 26.69
N LEU A 976 -37.28 -11.40 25.84
CA LEU A 976 -38.23 -10.94 24.83
C LEU A 976 -39.51 -10.36 25.43
N ASP A 977 -40.03 -10.97 26.50
CA ASP A 977 -41.20 -10.47 27.23
C ASP A 977 -40.87 -9.15 27.95
N THR A 978 -39.65 -9.00 28.46
CA THR A 978 -39.18 -7.78 29.15
C THR A 978 -38.95 -6.62 28.17
N ALA A 979 -38.39 -6.90 27.00
CA ALA A 979 -38.17 -5.88 25.98
C ALA A 979 -39.47 -5.26 25.48
N GLY A 980 -40.54 -6.05 25.44
CA GLY A 980 -41.88 -5.61 25.08
C GLY A 980 -42.11 -5.51 23.56
N PRO A 981 -43.28 -5.00 23.16
CA PRO A 981 -43.73 -5.04 21.76
C PRO A 981 -42.99 -4.08 20.82
N SER A 982 -42.16 -3.17 21.33
CA SER A 982 -41.35 -2.24 20.53
C SER A 982 -40.18 -2.93 19.82
N LEU A 983 -39.73 -4.09 20.31
CA LEU A 983 -38.54 -4.76 19.82
C LEU A 983 -38.78 -5.30 18.41
N LYS A 984 -38.02 -4.79 17.44
CA LYS A 984 -38.13 -5.14 16.01
C LYS A 984 -37.02 -6.05 15.53
N ALA A 985 -35.81 -5.90 16.08
CA ALA A 985 -34.63 -6.59 15.57
C ALA A 985 -33.61 -6.96 16.66
N ILE A 986 -32.89 -8.05 16.42
CA ILE A 986 -31.73 -8.47 17.20
C ILE A 986 -30.58 -8.73 16.22
N SER A 987 -29.40 -8.18 16.50
CA SER A 987 -28.17 -8.46 15.78
C SER A 987 -27.16 -9.11 16.72
N THR A 988 -26.69 -10.31 16.40
CA THR A 988 -25.71 -11.01 17.22
C THR A 988 -24.32 -10.99 16.58
N LEU A 989 -23.31 -10.64 17.37
CA LEU A 989 -21.90 -10.66 16.96
C LEU A 989 -21.36 -12.09 17.05
N SER A 990 -21.92 -12.96 16.22
CA SER A 990 -21.54 -14.37 16.13
C SER A 990 -22.04 -14.98 14.81
N VAL A 991 -21.44 -16.10 14.39
CA VAL A 991 -22.00 -16.91 13.30
C VAL A 991 -23.13 -17.80 13.82
N GLY A 992 -22.92 -18.43 14.99
CA GLY A 992 -23.92 -19.25 15.64
C GLY A 992 -24.92 -18.42 16.44
N TYR A 993 -26.20 -18.71 16.28
CA TYR A 993 -27.30 -18.05 16.99
C TYR A 993 -28.07 -19.03 17.89
N ASP A 994 -27.41 -20.09 18.36
CA ASP A 994 -27.97 -21.12 19.25
C ASP A 994 -28.43 -20.55 20.60
N HIS A 995 -27.92 -19.37 20.97
CA HIS A 995 -28.31 -18.61 22.17
C HIS A 995 -29.62 -17.82 21.99
N CYS A 996 -30.23 -17.85 20.79
CA CYS A 996 -31.48 -17.18 20.46
C CYS A 996 -32.64 -18.17 20.27
N ASP A 997 -33.75 -17.97 20.98
CA ASP A 997 -34.96 -18.77 20.83
C ASP A 997 -35.73 -18.39 19.55
N LEU A 998 -35.42 -19.09 18.45
CA LEU A 998 -35.98 -18.82 17.12
C LEU A 998 -37.51 -18.95 17.08
N ALA A 999 -38.09 -19.86 17.87
CA ALA A 999 -39.54 -20.05 17.89
C ALA A 999 -40.24 -18.82 18.50
N GLN A 1000 -39.68 -18.26 19.58
CA GLN A 1000 -40.21 -17.05 20.21
C GLN A 1000 -40.02 -15.81 19.34
N LEU A 1001 -38.89 -15.71 18.63
CA LEU A 1001 -38.61 -14.60 17.69
C LEU A 1001 -39.59 -14.62 16.51
N LYS A 1002 -39.81 -15.79 15.91
CA LYS A 1002 -40.77 -15.98 14.82
C LYS A 1002 -42.20 -15.63 15.25
N GLN A 1003 -42.62 -16.10 16.43
CA GLN A 1003 -43.95 -15.80 16.97
C GLN A 1003 -44.20 -14.29 17.17
N ARG A 1004 -43.15 -13.53 17.51
CA ARG A 1004 -43.20 -12.07 17.76
C ARG A 1004 -42.84 -11.22 16.54
N ASN A 1005 -42.54 -11.83 15.39
CA ASN A 1005 -42.09 -11.14 14.17
C ASN A 1005 -40.84 -10.27 14.40
N ILE A 1006 -39.91 -10.74 15.25
CA ILE A 1006 -38.64 -10.06 15.54
C ILE A 1006 -37.58 -10.58 14.58
N LYS A 1007 -36.94 -9.68 13.83
CA LYS A 1007 -35.90 -10.07 12.87
C LYS A 1007 -34.59 -10.40 13.60
N LEU A 1008 -33.88 -11.42 13.16
CA LEU A 1008 -32.56 -11.80 13.67
C LEU A 1008 -31.50 -11.63 12.57
N SER A 1009 -30.32 -11.11 12.91
CA SER A 1009 -29.14 -11.13 12.03
C SER A 1009 -27.92 -11.66 12.76
N ASN A 1010 -26.99 -12.22 11.99
CA ASN A 1010 -25.70 -12.76 12.45
C ASN A 1010 -24.56 -12.28 11.54
N THR A 1011 -23.34 -12.80 11.73
CA THR A 1011 -22.15 -12.39 10.95
C THR A 1011 -21.60 -13.52 10.08
N PRO A 1012 -22.34 -14.01 9.06
CA PRO A 1012 -21.89 -15.12 8.22
C PRO A 1012 -20.66 -14.71 7.40
N ASP A 1013 -19.86 -15.71 6.99
CA ASP A 1013 -18.74 -15.60 6.05
C ASP A 1013 -17.50 -14.82 6.50
N LEU A 1014 -17.62 -13.81 7.37
CA LEU A 1014 -16.53 -12.93 7.78
C LEU A 1014 -15.39 -13.64 8.53
N LEU A 1015 -15.69 -14.73 9.25
CA LEU A 1015 -14.71 -15.50 10.02
C LEU A 1015 -14.14 -16.72 9.27
N THR A 1016 -14.52 -16.93 8.00
CA THR A 1016 -14.22 -18.18 7.28
C THR A 1016 -12.72 -18.47 7.22
N SER A 1017 -11.91 -17.46 6.89
CA SER A 1017 -10.45 -17.61 6.83
C SER A 1017 -9.84 -17.79 8.22
N ALA A 1018 -10.20 -16.95 9.20
CA ALA A 1018 -9.67 -17.01 10.56
C ALA A 1018 -9.91 -18.39 11.21
N THR A 1019 -11.13 -18.93 11.10
CA THR A 1019 -11.46 -20.23 11.70
C THR A 1019 -10.85 -21.40 10.94
N ALA A 1020 -10.70 -21.29 9.62
CA ALA A 1020 -9.96 -22.28 8.85
C ALA A 1020 -8.48 -22.33 9.26
N GLU A 1021 -7.85 -21.18 9.53
CA GLU A 1021 -6.46 -21.11 9.98
C GLU A 1021 -6.27 -21.74 11.37
N ILE A 1022 -7.18 -21.47 12.31
CA ILE A 1022 -7.15 -22.13 13.62
C ILE A 1022 -7.36 -23.65 13.50
N ALA A 1023 -8.24 -24.13 12.61
CA ALA A 1023 -8.40 -25.56 12.37
C ALA A 1023 -7.10 -26.21 11.85
N VAL A 1024 -6.38 -25.54 10.93
CA VAL A 1024 -5.08 -25.99 10.43
C VAL A 1024 -4.02 -25.98 11.54
N LEU A 1025 -3.94 -24.89 12.31
CA LEU A 1025 -3.03 -24.76 13.45
C LEU A 1025 -3.23 -25.90 14.45
N LEU A 1026 -4.48 -26.15 14.87
CA LEU A 1026 -4.81 -27.19 15.84
C LEU A 1026 -4.46 -28.59 15.33
N TYR A 1027 -4.74 -28.88 14.05
CA TYR A 1027 -4.36 -30.14 13.43
C TYR A 1027 -2.83 -30.33 13.45
N LEU A 1028 -2.08 -29.33 12.97
CA LEU A 1028 -0.62 -29.40 12.90
C LEU A 1028 0.00 -29.46 14.30
N ALA A 1029 -0.51 -28.69 15.26
CA ALA A 1029 -0.04 -28.69 16.65
C ALA A 1029 -0.24 -30.06 17.31
N ALA A 1030 -1.41 -30.69 17.10
CA ALA A 1030 -1.67 -32.05 17.58
C ALA A 1030 -0.75 -33.07 16.88
N ALA A 1031 -0.65 -33.02 15.54
CA ALA A 1031 0.17 -33.93 14.75
C ALA A 1031 1.67 -33.83 15.09
N ARG A 1032 2.14 -32.65 15.48
CA ARG A 1032 3.55 -32.36 15.83
C ARG A 1032 3.83 -32.36 17.33
N ARG A 1033 2.88 -32.82 18.17
CA ARG A 1033 3.04 -32.94 19.63
C ARG A 1033 3.48 -31.63 20.31
N ALA A 1034 2.93 -30.51 19.84
CA ALA A 1034 3.30 -29.18 20.32
C ALA A 1034 2.97 -28.96 21.80
N SER A 1035 1.81 -29.43 22.28
CA SER A 1035 1.38 -29.29 23.69
C SER A 1035 2.35 -29.98 24.64
N GLU A 1036 2.67 -31.25 24.36
CA GLU A 1036 3.65 -32.03 25.11
C GLU A 1036 5.02 -31.36 25.11
N SER A 1037 5.47 -30.88 23.94
CA SER A 1037 6.76 -30.20 23.81
C SER A 1037 6.84 -28.90 24.63
N ILE A 1038 5.79 -28.08 24.61
CA ILE A 1038 5.72 -26.83 25.37
C ILE A 1038 5.74 -27.14 26.87
N ARG A 1039 4.91 -28.07 27.34
CA ARG A 1039 4.83 -28.43 28.76
C ARG A 1039 6.11 -29.07 29.27
N PHE A 1040 6.76 -29.89 28.45
CA PHE A 1040 8.07 -30.47 28.76
C PHE A 1040 9.13 -29.37 29.02
N ILE A 1041 9.10 -28.28 28.23
CA ILE A 1041 9.95 -27.10 28.45
C ILE A 1041 9.53 -26.35 29.72
N GLU A 1042 8.23 -26.08 29.91
CA GLU A 1042 7.70 -25.35 31.07
C GLU A 1042 7.98 -26.06 32.40
N ARG A 1043 8.01 -27.39 32.41
CA ARG A 1043 8.39 -28.21 33.58
C ARG A 1043 9.90 -28.22 33.85
N GLY A 1044 10.71 -27.62 32.99
CA GLY A 1044 12.17 -27.57 33.13
C GLY A 1044 12.85 -28.90 32.85
N GLU A 1045 12.21 -29.80 32.10
CA GLU A 1045 12.72 -31.15 31.83
C GLU A 1045 13.73 -31.17 30.67
N TRP A 1046 13.77 -30.12 29.83
CA TRP A 1046 14.66 -30.05 28.66
C TRP A 1046 16.15 -30.27 28.94
N PRO A 1047 16.77 -29.65 29.97
CA PRO A 1047 18.18 -29.89 30.26
C PRO A 1047 18.54 -31.35 30.60
N GLN A 1048 17.54 -32.17 30.94
CA GLN A 1048 17.71 -33.57 31.36
C GLN A 1048 17.68 -34.54 30.17
N VAL A 1049 17.30 -34.07 28.97
CA VAL A 1049 17.05 -34.93 27.81
C VAL A 1049 17.77 -34.34 26.59
N GLY A 1050 18.79 -35.04 26.11
CA GLY A 1050 19.53 -34.67 24.90
C GLY A 1050 18.72 -34.92 23.62
N TRP A 1051 19.23 -34.43 22.48
CA TRP A 1051 18.65 -34.75 21.18
C TRP A 1051 18.63 -36.27 20.97
N GLY A 1052 17.45 -36.83 20.69
CA GLY A 1052 17.24 -38.25 20.42
C GLY A 1052 16.40 -38.44 19.15
N PRO A 1053 16.64 -39.48 18.33
CA PRO A 1053 16.01 -39.62 17.01
C PRO A 1053 14.48 -39.64 16.99
N LEU A 1054 13.85 -40.06 18.09
CA LEU A 1054 12.38 -40.14 18.22
C LEU A 1054 11.84 -39.24 19.35
N LEU A 1055 12.67 -38.37 19.93
CA LEU A 1055 12.25 -37.48 21.02
C LEU A 1055 11.10 -36.59 20.54
N MET A 1056 9.91 -36.81 21.10
CA MET A 1056 8.67 -36.10 20.75
C MET A 1056 8.36 -36.08 19.24
N ALA A 1057 8.79 -37.11 18.50
CA ALA A 1057 8.54 -37.19 17.06
C ALA A 1057 7.03 -37.21 16.76
N GLY A 1058 6.62 -36.31 15.87
CA GLY A 1058 5.24 -36.19 15.38
C GLY A 1058 5.02 -36.88 14.03
N GLN A 1059 3.83 -36.71 13.46
CA GLN A 1059 3.43 -37.27 12.18
C GLN A 1059 3.35 -36.20 11.09
N LEU A 1060 3.73 -36.55 9.86
CA LEU A 1060 3.49 -35.72 8.67
C LEU A 1060 2.04 -35.88 8.17
N SER A 1061 1.54 -34.84 7.51
CA SER A 1061 0.21 -34.80 6.90
C SER A 1061 0.16 -35.41 5.48
N GLU A 1062 1.32 -35.74 4.91
CA GLU A 1062 1.43 -36.30 3.57
C GLU A 1062 0.77 -37.68 3.46
N ASN A 1063 0.02 -37.90 2.39
CA ASN A 1063 -0.71 -39.12 2.09
C ASN A 1063 -1.75 -39.52 3.16
N LYS A 1064 -2.26 -38.55 3.92
CA LYS A 1064 -3.30 -38.75 4.93
C LYS A 1064 -4.71 -38.48 4.38
N THR A 1065 -5.70 -39.15 4.96
CA THR A 1065 -7.13 -38.91 4.72
C THR A 1065 -7.67 -37.89 5.73
N LEU A 1066 -8.20 -36.77 5.24
CA LEU A 1066 -8.81 -35.74 6.07
C LEU A 1066 -10.33 -35.92 6.13
N GLY A 1067 -10.86 -36.07 7.34
CA GLY A 1067 -12.28 -36.20 7.63
C GLY A 1067 -12.89 -34.86 8.05
N PHE A 1068 -14.10 -34.55 7.58
CA PHE A 1068 -14.87 -33.41 8.06
C PHE A 1068 -16.26 -33.81 8.56
N LEU A 1069 -16.61 -33.40 9.79
CA LEU A 1069 -17.99 -33.41 10.27
C LEU A 1069 -18.59 -32.04 9.98
N GLY A 1070 -19.37 -31.94 8.89
CA GLY A 1070 -19.83 -30.69 8.30
C GLY A 1070 -18.85 -30.16 7.24
N PHE A 1071 -19.29 -30.06 5.99
CA PHE A 1071 -18.44 -29.68 4.84
C PHE A 1071 -18.88 -28.37 4.17
N GLY A 1072 -19.05 -27.34 5.00
CA GLY A 1072 -19.38 -25.97 4.58
C GLY A 1072 -18.15 -25.16 4.13
N ARG A 1073 -18.31 -23.83 4.08
CA ARG A 1073 -17.28 -22.89 3.58
C ARG A 1073 -15.99 -22.93 4.39
N ILE A 1074 -16.09 -23.01 5.72
CA ILE A 1074 -14.91 -23.12 6.61
C ILE A 1074 -14.16 -24.43 6.35
N ALA A 1075 -14.89 -25.53 6.14
CA ALA A 1075 -14.28 -26.83 5.87
C ALA A 1075 -13.55 -26.83 4.54
N GLN A 1076 -14.13 -26.23 3.51
CA GLN A 1076 -13.48 -26.06 2.20
C GLN A 1076 -12.26 -25.14 2.27
N ALA A 1077 -12.32 -24.07 3.08
CA ALA A 1077 -11.19 -23.17 3.30
C ALA A 1077 -10.05 -23.81 4.10
N ALA A 1078 -10.36 -24.66 5.08
CA ALA A 1078 -9.39 -25.46 5.83
C ALA A 1078 -8.78 -26.56 4.95
N MET A 1079 -9.61 -27.28 4.18
CA MET A 1079 -9.19 -28.27 3.20
C MET A 1079 -8.21 -27.65 2.19
N HIS A 1080 -8.56 -26.51 1.60
CA HIS A 1080 -7.70 -25.79 0.66
C HIS A 1080 -6.30 -25.51 1.22
N ARG A 1081 -6.20 -25.15 2.50
CA ARG A 1081 -4.94 -24.88 3.19
C ARG A 1081 -4.16 -26.16 3.55
N LEU A 1082 -4.85 -27.28 3.75
CA LEU A 1082 -4.24 -28.57 4.13
C LEU A 1082 -3.79 -29.41 2.94
N ILE A 1083 -4.38 -29.23 1.76
CA ILE A 1083 -3.98 -29.94 0.53
C ILE A 1083 -2.49 -29.73 0.20
N PRO A 1084 -1.90 -28.52 0.26
CA PRO A 1084 -0.47 -28.30 0.08
C PRO A 1084 0.44 -29.08 1.03
N PHE A 1085 -0.06 -29.53 2.19
CA PHE A 1085 0.68 -30.39 3.12
C PHE A 1085 0.68 -31.88 2.71
N GLY A 1086 0.22 -32.20 1.50
CA GLY A 1086 0.27 -33.54 0.91
C GLY A 1086 -0.94 -34.43 1.23
N VAL A 1087 -2.04 -33.86 1.74
CA VAL A 1087 -3.32 -34.57 1.90
C VAL A 1087 -3.84 -34.94 0.52
N ASN A 1088 -4.14 -36.23 0.29
CA ASN A 1088 -4.53 -36.73 -1.04
C ASN A 1088 -6.00 -37.22 -1.10
N ARG A 1089 -6.67 -37.31 0.06
CA ARG A 1089 -8.05 -37.77 0.17
C ARG A 1089 -8.82 -37.01 1.24
N VAL A 1090 -10.06 -36.65 0.93
CA VAL A 1090 -10.97 -35.95 1.82
C VAL A 1090 -12.28 -36.73 1.89
N VAL A 1091 -12.72 -37.04 3.10
CA VAL A 1091 -14.02 -37.65 3.36
C VAL A 1091 -14.83 -36.72 4.25
N TYR A 1092 -16.14 -36.65 4.06
CA TYR A 1092 -16.97 -35.83 4.93
C TYR A 1092 -18.34 -36.44 5.19
N THR A 1093 -18.97 -36.01 6.28
CA THR A 1093 -20.37 -36.32 6.56
C THR A 1093 -21.13 -35.04 6.92
N ASP A 1094 -22.41 -34.98 6.58
CA ASP A 1094 -23.31 -33.86 6.83
C ASP A 1094 -24.77 -34.33 6.98
N SER A 1095 -25.71 -33.38 7.08
CA SER A 1095 -27.14 -33.68 7.27
C SER A 1095 -27.80 -34.44 6.11
N GLY A 1096 -27.16 -34.51 4.94
CA GLY A 1096 -27.65 -35.26 3.78
C GLY A 1096 -28.88 -34.75 3.07
N ARG A 1097 -29.36 -33.56 3.43
CA ARG A 1097 -30.57 -32.96 2.84
C ARG A 1097 -30.34 -32.40 1.43
N VAL A 1098 -29.09 -32.17 1.03
CA VAL A 1098 -28.71 -31.56 -0.24
C VAL A 1098 -27.75 -32.49 -0.96
N ASP A 1099 -27.99 -32.73 -2.25
CA ASP A 1099 -27.01 -33.42 -3.10
C ASP A 1099 -25.87 -32.47 -3.44
N HIS A 1100 -24.66 -32.89 -3.08
CA HIS A 1100 -23.43 -32.14 -3.29
C HIS A 1100 -22.50 -32.77 -4.33
N SER A 1101 -22.95 -33.82 -5.03
CA SER A 1101 -22.17 -34.56 -6.04
C SER A 1101 -21.45 -33.65 -7.05
N ALA A 1102 -22.15 -32.67 -7.61
CA ALA A 1102 -21.58 -31.70 -8.55
C ALA A 1102 -20.51 -30.79 -7.91
N ARG A 1103 -20.76 -30.30 -6.68
CA ARG A 1103 -19.80 -29.48 -5.93
C ARG A 1103 -18.55 -30.30 -5.62
N ASP A 1104 -18.72 -31.52 -5.15
CA ASP A 1104 -17.62 -32.38 -4.74
C ASP A 1104 -16.77 -32.82 -5.93
N ALA A 1105 -17.40 -33.09 -7.10
CA ALA A 1105 -16.69 -33.36 -8.34
C ALA A 1105 -15.86 -32.13 -8.79
N SER A 1106 -16.46 -30.94 -8.72
CA SER A 1106 -15.77 -29.69 -9.04
C SER A 1106 -14.60 -29.41 -8.10
N LEU A 1107 -14.79 -29.55 -6.79
CA LEU A 1107 -13.72 -29.37 -5.81
C LEU A 1107 -12.63 -30.44 -5.96
N SER A 1108 -13.00 -31.69 -6.23
CA SER A 1108 -12.04 -32.79 -6.46
C SER A 1108 -11.18 -32.51 -7.68
N GLN A 1109 -11.79 -32.06 -8.78
CA GLN A 1109 -11.09 -31.67 -10.00
C GLN A 1109 -10.18 -30.46 -9.76
N ARG A 1110 -10.69 -29.44 -9.05
CA ARG A 1110 -9.96 -28.20 -8.76
C ARG A 1110 -8.69 -28.45 -7.93
N TYR A 1111 -8.79 -29.33 -6.94
CA TYR A 1111 -7.73 -29.55 -5.97
C TYR A 1111 -6.92 -30.82 -6.19
N GLY A 1112 -7.28 -31.66 -7.15
CA GLY A 1112 -6.58 -32.91 -7.44
C GLY A 1112 -6.63 -33.93 -6.30
N VAL A 1113 -7.66 -33.87 -5.45
CA VAL A 1113 -7.87 -34.79 -4.32
C VAL A 1113 -9.24 -35.44 -4.43
N LYS A 1114 -9.36 -36.69 -3.99
CA LYS A 1114 -10.67 -37.37 -3.97
C LYS A 1114 -11.50 -36.84 -2.80
N ILE A 1115 -12.63 -36.19 -3.09
CA ILE A 1115 -13.59 -35.72 -2.09
C ILE A 1115 -14.85 -36.60 -2.16
N GLU A 1116 -15.22 -37.21 -1.04
CA GLU A 1116 -16.39 -38.09 -1.00
C GLU A 1116 -17.20 -37.94 0.29
N ARG A 1117 -18.52 -37.97 0.13
CA ARG A 1117 -19.45 -38.02 1.26
C ARG A 1117 -19.57 -39.46 1.77
N VAL A 1118 -19.42 -39.66 3.07
CA VAL A 1118 -19.51 -40.95 3.75
C VAL A 1118 -20.44 -40.88 4.97
N ASP A 1119 -20.89 -42.02 5.47
CA ASP A 1119 -21.57 -42.09 6.77
C ASP A 1119 -20.59 -41.84 7.94
N LEU A 1120 -21.15 -41.64 9.14
CA LEU A 1120 -20.37 -41.30 10.35
C LEU A 1120 -19.38 -42.42 10.74
N ASP A 1121 -19.75 -43.68 10.54
CA ASP A 1121 -18.89 -44.84 10.84
C ASP A 1121 -17.67 -44.88 9.91
N ASN A 1122 -17.88 -44.64 8.62
CA ASN A 1122 -16.83 -44.55 7.62
C ASN A 1122 -15.98 -43.30 7.80
N LEU A 1123 -16.56 -42.18 8.26
CA LEU A 1123 -15.80 -41.01 8.66
C LEU A 1123 -14.79 -41.36 9.77
N ALA A 1124 -15.22 -42.08 10.82
CA ALA A 1124 -14.34 -42.51 11.92
C ALA A 1124 -13.23 -43.47 11.43
N LYS A 1125 -13.60 -44.52 10.69
CA LYS A 1125 -12.68 -45.58 10.27
C LYS A 1125 -11.62 -45.12 9.27
N GLN A 1126 -11.99 -44.23 8.36
CA GLN A 1126 -11.16 -43.91 7.20
C GLN A 1126 -10.23 -42.71 7.44
N SER A 1127 -10.59 -41.80 8.34
CA SER A 1127 -9.87 -40.55 8.56
C SER A 1127 -8.60 -40.75 9.38
N ASP A 1128 -7.53 -40.06 8.99
CA ASP A 1128 -6.32 -39.88 9.80
C ASP A 1128 -6.40 -38.62 10.67
N ALA A 1129 -7.26 -37.67 10.30
CA ALA A 1129 -7.69 -36.60 11.18
C ALA A 1129 -9.14 -36.24 10.89
N VAL A 1130 -9.94 -35.96 11.92
CA VAL A 1130 -11.33 -35.51 11.78
C VAL A 1130 -11.47 -34.09 12.30
N ILE A 1131 -11.86 -33.15 11.45
CA ILE A 1131 -12.11 -31.75 11.79
C ILE A 1131 -13.63 -31.52 11.92
N LEU A 1132 -14.06 -31.02 13.08
CA LEU A 1132 -15.46 -30.76 13.39
C LEU A 1132 -15.84 -29.32 13.03
N LEU A 1133 -16.79 -29.19 12.10
CA LEU A 1133 -17.29 -27.93 11.53
C LEU A 1133 -18.82 -27.95 11.37
N ALA A 1134 -19.51 -28.69 12.25
CA ALA A 1134 -20.96 -28.85 12.23
C ALA A 1134 -21.67 -27.86 13.16
N ALA A 1135 -22.87 -27.45 12.75
CA ALA A 1135 -23.79 -26.70 13.60
C ALA A 1135 -24.34 -27.57 14.74
N MET A 1136 -24.69 -26.95 15.86
CA MET A 1136 -25.28 -27.66 16.99
C MET A 1136 -26.76 -27.99 16.73
N SER A 1137 -27.17 -29.18 17.14
CA SER A 1137 -28.58 -29.55 17.30
C SER A 1137 -28.68 -30.58 18.43
N PRO A 1138 -29.88 -30.85 18.97
CA PRO A 1138 -30.04 -31.85 20.01
C PRO A 1138 -29.52 -33.24 19.63
N SER A 1139 -29.60 -33.62 18.35
CA SER A 1139 -29.08 -34.91 17.85
C SER A 1139 -27.57 -34.92 17.62
N MET A 1140 -26.90 -33.76 17.60
CA MET A 1140 -25.45 -33.63 17.39
C MET A 1140 -24.67 -33.62 18.69
N LYS A 1141 -25.35 -33.50 19.84
CA LYS A 1141 -24.70 -33.54 21.15
C LYS A 1141 -24.04 -34.91 21.34
N HIS A 1142 -22.75 -34.90 21.69
CA HIS A 1142 -21.93 -36.11 21.90
C HIS A 1142 -21.93 -37.07 20.71
N ILE A 1143 -22.04 -36.53 19.49
CA ILE A 1143 -21.94 -37.34 18.26
C ILE A 1143 -20.54 -37.95 18.13
N ILE A 1144 -19.51 -37.28 18.65
CA ILE A 1144 -18.17 -37.83 18.82
C ILE A 1144 -18.08 -38.35 20.27
N ASN A 1145 -18.31 -39.64 20.43
CA ASN A 1145 -18.32 -40.35 21.71
C ASN A 1145 -17.34 -41.53 21.69
N LYS A 1146 -17.37 -42.36 22.75
CA LYS A 1146 -16.51 -43.54 22.87
C LYS A 1146 -16.56 -44.47 21.64
N ASP A 1147 -17.75 -44.78 21.13
CA ASP A 1147 -17.89 -45.68 19.97
C ASP A 1147 -17.25 -45.08 18.70
N PHE A 1148 -17.34 -43.76 18.51
CA PHE A 1148 -16.64 -43.08 17.42
C PHE A 1148 -15.12 -43.22 17.57
N PHE A 1149 -14.57 -42.96 18.77
CA PHE A 1149 -13.13 -43.09 19.03
C PHE A 1149 -12.63 -44.53 18.90
N ASP A 1150 -13.41 -45.52 19.36
CA ASP A 1150 -13.06 -46.95 19.27
C ASP A 1150 -12.96 -47.43 17.80
N LYS A 1151 -13.64 -46.75 16.88
CA LYS A 1151 -13.58 -47.00 15.43
C LYS A 1151 -12.46 -46.25 14.71
N MET A 1152 -11.85 -45.23 15.34
CA MET A 1152 -10.78 -44.45 14.74
C MET A 1152 -9.44 -45.22 14.73
N LYS A 1153 -8.51 -44.77 13.90
CA LYS A 1153 -7.14 -45.31 13.87
C LYS A 1153 -6.38 -44.81 15.12
N LYS A 1154 -5.55 -45.67 15.72
CA LYS A 1154 -4.67 -45.28 16.85
C LYS A 1154 -3.73 -44.11 16.54
N THR A 1155 -3.39 -43.91 15.27
CA THR A 1155 -2.53 -42.81 14.80
C THR A 1155 -3.28 -41.53 14.47
N SER A 1156 -4.61 -41.49 14.64
CA SER A 1156 -5.45 -40.40 14.15
C SER A 1156 -5.61 -39.25 15.16
N PHE A 1157 -6.10 -38.12 14.68
CA PHE A 1157 -6.32 -36.90 15.47
C PHE A 1157 -7.77 -36.40 15.35
N VAL A 1158 -8.27 -35.72 16.38
CA VAL A 1158 -9.55 -35.00 16.32
C VAL A 1158 -9.33 -33.51 16.56
N VAL A 1159 -9.97 -32.68 15.73
CA VAL A 1159 -9.89 -31.23 15.81
C VAL A 1159 -11.27 -30.62 15.95
N ASN A 1160 -11.49 -29.78 16.96
CA ASN A 1160 -12.77 -29.10 17.17
C ASN A 1160 -12.62 -27.58 17.21
N VAL A 1161 -13.18 -26.92 16.19
CA VAL A 1161 -13.31 -25.45 16.11
C VAL A 1161 -14.77 -25.01 15.98
N ALA A 1162 -15.71 -25.94 16.19
CA ALA A 1162 -17.14 -25.70 15.97
C ALA A 1162 -17.87 -25.43 17.28
N ARG A 1163 -18.11 -26.48 18.07
CA ARG A 1163 -18.87 -26.42 19.32
C ARG A 1163 -18.37 -27.48 20.29
N GLY A 1164 -18.14 -27.09 21.54
CA GLY A 1164 -17.69 -28.00 22.60
C GLY A 1164 -18.52 -29.28 22.75
N PRO A 1165 -19.86 -29.19 22.90
CA PRO A 1165 -20.71 -30.36 23.13
C PRO A 1165 -20.83 -31.37 21.98
N LEU A 1166 -20.15 -31.17 20.83
CA LEU A 1166 -20.07 -32.19 19.78
C LEU A 1166 -19.25 -33.40 20.25
N ILE A 1167 -18.31 -33.18 21.17
CA ILE A 1167 -17.45 -34.20 21.74
C ILE A 1167 -17.87 -34.45 23.20
N ASP A 1168 -17.93 -35.72 23.58
CA ASP A 1168 -17.93 -36.12 24.99
C ASP A 1168 -16.51 -35.97 25.57
N ASN A 1169 -16.31 -35.00 26.47
CA ASN A 1169 -15.01 -34.65 27.04
C ASN A 1169 -14.34 -35.84 27.76
N ASP A 1170 -15.11 -36.67 28.46
CA ASP A 1170 -14.59 -37.79 29.24
C ASP A 1170 -14.14 -38.92 28.29
N ALA A 1171 -14.95 -39.22 27.28
CA ALA A 1171 -14.59 -40.16 26.23
C ALA A 1171 -13.34 -39.72 25.46
N LEU A 1172 -13.18 -38.42 25.15
CA LEU A 1172 -11.97 -37.91 24.50
C LEU A 1172 -10.73 -38.07 25.38
N ASN A 1173 -10.82 -37.66 26.65
CA ASN A 1173 -9.69 -37.75 27.58
C ASN A 1173 -9.24 -39.21 27.76
N ASN A 1174 -10.19 -40.13 27.90
CA ASN A 1174 -9.89 -41.57 28.00
C ASN A 1174 -9.27 -42.09 26.70
N ALA A 1175 -9.83 -41.76 25.53
CA ALA A 1175 -9.32 -42.22 24.23
C ALA A 1175 -7.87 -41.78 23.97
N VAL A 1176 -7.50 -40.56 24.37
CA VAL A 1176 -6.13 -40.02 24.21
C VAL A 1176 -5.14 -40.67 25.20
N ASN A 1177 -5.58 -40.91 26.44
CA ASN A 1177 -4.76 -41.55 27.48
C ASN A 1177 -4.52 -43.03 27.20
N GLU A 1178 -5.56 -43.76 26.76
CA GLU A 1178 -5.50 -45.17 26.41
C GLU A 1178 -4.81 -45.41 25.04
N GLY A 1179 -4.63 -44.36 24.24
CA GLY A 1179 -3.98 -44.45 22.92
C GLY A 1179 -4.90 -45.01 21.82
N SER A 1180 -6.22 -44.88 22.00
CA SER A 1180 -7.22 -45.16 20.96
C SER A 1180 -7.13 -44.15 19.81
N ILE A 1181 -6.67 -42.93 20.10
CA ILE A 1181 -6.23 -41.92 19.12
C ILE A 1181 -4.90 -41.29 19.57
N ALA A 1182 -4.20 -40.62 18.65
CA ALA A 1182 -2.86 -40.08 18.90
C ALA A 1182 -2.87 -38.75 19.68
N GLY A 1183 -3.92 -37.94 19.52
CA GLY A 1183 -4.06 -36.65 20.21
C GLY A 1183 -5.23 -35.83 19.67
N ALA A 1184 -5.41 -34.63 20.22
CA ALA A 1184 -6.48 -33.72 19.80
C ALA A 1184 -6.05 -32.25 19.82
N GLY A 1185 -6.65 -31.47 18.92
CA GLY A 1185 -6.50 -30.01 18.84
C GLY A 1185 -7.86 -29.32 19.02
N LEU A 1186 -8.03 -28.53 20.05
CA LEU A 1186 -9.34 -28.01 20.45
C LEU A 1186 -9.28 -26.49 20.58
N ASP A 1187 -10.19 -25.79 19.90
CA ASP A 1187 -10.52 -24.39 20.20
C ASP A 1187 -11.69 -24.29 21.17
N VAL A 1188 -12.53 -25.33 21.19
CA VAL A 1188 -13.76 -25.37 22.00
C VAL A 1188 -13.98 -26.70 22.71
N ILE A 1189 -14.48 -26.65 23.96
CA ILE A 1189 -14.85 -27.81 24.79
C ILE A 1189 -16.16 -27.60 25.55
N GLU A 1190 -16.84 -28.69 25.93
CA GLU A 1190 -18.07 -28.59 26.74
C GLU A 1190 -17.74 -28.04 28.14
N GLY A 1191 -18.54 -27.08 28.63
CA GLY A 1191 -18.35 -26.42 29.93
C GLY A 1191 -17.87 -24.96 29.85
N GLU A 1192 -17.53 -24.46 28.67
CA GLU A 1192 -17.14 -23.07 28.47
C GLU A 1192 -18.19 -22.04 28.95
N PRO A 1193 -17.75 -20.88 29.47
CA PRO A 1193 -16.36 -20.45 29.69
C PRO A 1193 -15.76 -20.95 31.02
N HIS A 1194 -16.46 -21.79 31.78
CA HIS A 1194 -16.08 -22.21 33.15
C HIS A 1194 -15.08 -23.37 33.16
N ILE A 1195 -14.00 -23.22 32.40
CA ILE A 1195 -12.92 -24.20 32.32
C ILE A 1195 -11.78 -23.77 33.24
N HIS A 1196 -11.43 -24.64 34.18
CA HIS A 1196 -10.39 -24.40 35.17
C HIS A 1196 -9.10 -25.18 34.85
N ALA A 1197 -7.98 -24.77 35.46
CA ALA A 1197 -6.68 -25.41 35.27
C ALA A 1197 -6.66 -26.90 35.70
N ASP A 1198 -7.62 -27.32 36.53
CA ASP A 1198 -7.73 -28.69 36.98
C ASP A 1198 -8.46 -29.63 36.00
N HIS A 1199 -9.10 -29.09 34.96
CA HIS A 1199 -9.88 -29.85 33.98
C HIS A 1199 -9.02 -30.91 33.27
N PRO A 1200 -9.50 -32.17 33.10
CA PRO A 1200 -8.68 -33.27 32.56
C PRO A 1200 -8.05 -32.98 31.21
N LEU A 1201 -8.81 -32.42 30.27
CA LEU A 1201 -8.30 -32.03 28.94
C LEU A 1201 -7.28 -30.87 29.00
N VAL A 1202 -7.35 -30.01 30.02
CA VAL A 1202 -6.39 -28.89 30.20
C VAL A 1202 -5.05 -29.41 30.72
N LYS A 1203 -5.02 -30.51 31.47
CA LYS A 1203 -3.78 -31.14 31.95
C LYS A 1203 -3.16 -32.13 30.98
N ASN A 1204 -3.87 -32.52 29.94
CA ASN A 1204 -3.44 -33.60 29.06
C ASN A 1204 -2.37 -33.13 28.06
N ASP A 1205 -1.17 -33.71 28.13
CA ASP A 1205 -0.02 -33.34 27.30
C ASP A 1205 -0.25 -33.61 25.80
N LYS A 1206 -1.19 -34.50 25.44
CA LYS A 1206 -1.54 -34.84 24.05
C LYS A 1206 -2.72 -34.03 23.50
N VAL A 1207 -3.25 -33.10 24.28
CA VAL A 1207 -4.32 -32.18 23.87
C VAL A 1207 -3.75 -30.77 23.76
N PHE A 1208 -3.83 -30.20 22.56
CA PHE A 1208 -3.48 -28.80 22.31
C PHE A 1208 -4.77 -27.97 22.35
N LEU A 1209 -4.93 -27.13 23.37
CA LEU A 1209 -6.17 -26.41 23.66
C LEU A 1209 -5.95 -24.90 23.55
N LEU A 1210 -6.85 -24.23 22.84
CA LEU A 1210 -6.93 -22.77 22.74
C LEU A 1210 -8.20 -22.25 23.44
N PRO A 1211 -8.22 -21.01 23.94
CA PRO A 1211 -9.35 -20.46 24.69
C PRO A 1211 -10.41 -19.84 23.76
N HIS A 1212 -10.95 -20.61 22.81
CA HIS A 1212 -12.03 -20.20 21.89
C HIS A 1212 -11.68 -18.94 21.08
N ILE A 1213 -10.56 -18.99 20.36
CA ILE A 1213 -10.03 -17.89 19.55
C ILE A 1213 -10.24 -18.10 18.05
N GLY A 1214 -11.07 -19.07 17.65
CA GLY A 1214 -11.34 -19.45 16.27
C GLY A 1214 -11.65 -18.30 15.30
N SER A 1215 -12.21 -17.19 15.76
CA SER A 1215 -12.50 -16.01 14.94
C SER A 1215 -11.71 -14.74 15.32
N SER A 1216 -10.77 -14.86 16.26
CA SER A 1216 -10.11 -13.72 16.90
C SER A 1216 -8.91 -13.19 16.11
N THR A 1217 -9.18 -12.58 14.95
CA THR A 1217 -8.23 -11.67 14.27
C THR A 1217 -8.76 -10.24 14.31
N VAL A 1218 -7.86 -9.25 14.19
CA VAL A 1218 -8.25 -7.83 14.23
C VAL A 1218 -9.24 -7.55 13.09
N GLU A 1219 -8.91 -7.98 11.88
CA GLU A 1219 -9.69 -7.77 10.66
C GLU A 1219 -11.08 -8.41 10.77
N THR A 1220 -11.16 -9.67 11.23
CA THR A 1220 -12.43 -10.37 11.38
C THR A 1220 -13.30 -9.74 12.47
N ARG A 1221 -12.73 -9.33 13.61
CA ARG A 1221 -13.49 -8.70 14.70
C ARG A 1221 -14.04 -7.34 14.29
N TYR A 1222 -13.26 -6.52 13.58
CA TYR A 1222 -13.73 -5.25 13.02
C TYR A 1222 -14.85 -5.44 11.99
N ALA A 1223 -14.68 -6.37 11.04
CA ALA A 1223 -15.71 -6.65 10.04
C ALA A 1223 -17.01 -7.18 10.66
N MET A 1224 -16.91 -8.09 11.64
CA MET A 1224 -18.07 -8.61 12.37
C MET A 1224 -18.79 -7.51 13.13
N ALA A 1225 -18.05 -6.68 13.88
CA ALA A 1225 -18.62 -5.57 14.62
C ALA A 1225 -19.31 -4.56 13.69
N ASP A 1226 -18.70 -4.25 12.55
CA ASP A 1226 -19.28 -3.33 11.56
C ASP A 1226 -20.60 -3.85 10.98
N LEU A 1227 -20.62 -5.11 10.52
CA LEU A 1227 -21.83 -5.73 9.99
C LEU A 1227 -22.94 -5.79 11.05
N THR A 1228 -22.60 -6.10 12.29
CA THR A 1228 -23.56 -6.17 13.41
C THR A 1228 -24.15 -4.79 13.73
N VAL A 1229 -23.33 -3.73 13.73
CA VAL A 1229 -23.79 -2.34 13.93
C VAL A 1229 -24.68 -1.87 12.77
N SER A 1230 -24.27 -2.14 11.53
CA SER A 1230 -25.08 -1.84 10.34
C SER A 1230 -26.45 -2.53 10.40
N ASN A 1231 -26.49 -3.81 10.77
CA ASN A 1231 -27.72 -4.56 10.91
C ASN A 1231 -28.61 -4.06 12.05
N VAL A 1232 -28.06 -3.79 13.23
CA VAL A 1232 -28.87 -3.32 14.38
C VAL A 1232 -29.47 -1.94 14.12
N LEU A 1233 -28.72 -1.04 13.45
CA LEU A 1233 -29.21 0.28 13.05
C LEU A 1233 -30.39 0.16 12.07
N LYS A 1234 -30.23 -0.61 10.99
CA LYS A 1234 -31.32 -0.88 10.03
C LYS A 1234 -32.52 -1.55 10.69
N GLY A 1235 -32.25 -2.53 11.55
CA GLY A 1235 -33.25 -3.28 12.29
C GLY A 1235 -34.10 -2.42 13.22
N ALA A 1236 -33.50 -1.46 13.92
CA ALA A 1236 -34.21 -0.52 14.81
C ALA A 1236 -35.26 0.32 14.06
N PHE A 1237 -35.00 0.62 12.78
CA PHE A 1237 -35.91 1.35 11.90
C PHE A 1237 -36.85 0.44 11.09
N GLY A 1238 -36.81 -0.88 11.31
CA GLY A 1238 -37.66 -1.86 10.61
C GLY A 1238 -37.20 -2.18 9.19
N GLU A 1239 -36.03 -1.70 8.78
CA GLU A 1239 -35.47 -1.88 7.44
C GLU A 1239 -34.92 -3.33 7.25
N PRO A 1240 -34.63 -3.75 6.01
CA PRO A 1240 -33.96 -5.03 5.75
C PRO A 1240 -32.53 -5.06 6.32
N MET A 1241 -32.21 -6.10 7.10
CA MET A 1241 -30.84 -6.35 7.58
C MET A 1241 -30.05 -7.12 6.52
N GLN A 1242 -28.77 -6.77 6.33
CA GLN A 1242 -27.89 -7.34 5.30
C GLN A 1242 -27.64 -8.84 5.50
N ALA A 1243 -27.50 -9.28 6.75
CA ALA A 1243 -27.28 -10.68 7.11
C ALA A 1243 -28.43 -11.23 7.97
N GLN A 1244 -29.67 -11.02 7.52
CA GLN A 1244 -30.86 -11.51 8.22
C GLN A 1244 -30.94 -13.05 8.14
N VAL A 1245 -31.18 -13.68 9.29
CA VAL A 1245 -31.44 -15.13 9.40
C VAL A 1245 -32.89 -15.40 8.97
N ASN A 1246 -33.08 -16.44 8.17
CA ASN A 1246 -34.41 -16.90 7.78
C ASN A 1246 -34.98 -17.82 8.87
N ILE A 1247 -35.94 -17.34 9.66
CA ILE A 1247 -36.50 -18.01 10.86
C ILE A 1247 -37.93 -18.52 10.67
#